data_AF-A0A3A9W2G4-F1
#
_entry.id   AF-A0A3A9W2G4-F1
#
_cell.length_a   1.000
_cell.length_b   1.000
_cell.length_c   1.000
_cell.angle_alpha   90.00
_cell.angle_beta   90.00
_cell.angle_gamma   90.00
#
_symmetry.space_group_name_H-M   'P 1'
#
loop_
_entity.id
_entity.type
_entity.pdbx_description
1 polymer ?
#
loop_
_entity_poly.entity_id
_entity_poly.type
_entity_poly.pdbx_seq_one_letter_code
_entity_poly.pdbx_strand_id
1 'polypeptide(L)'
;MRSLINHLHRISANYRSINQPVILFFAFLLGIQGYSYSMNSTNMDTNLYDSNGAIAYAYPIKNITIDGDASDWPKNITKFPIQDVPFGSHPKDKNDFSANFQVGYNLSEQSLYVLVTVIDDSHIVDTTEKADWNTQDTYTLYIDGQHSPKGSGLDLYQFGENYKEIMDPTTSWDPKTKNHSWDQLEIKFSRKGTTTIYECKIKLTGQLAEGKTIGIDHVIIDKDEEDDSNSNTFISWGKGGGKSQSSSRLGDILLMRAKEVTGNLSGELTWDDKTIKGFPNNIRLTSATNPSLWTQVAVDSLGRYEIDLPAGDYIISTTQKFYNQDDNLFRIDSKKSNQKVTITSGNTITAPTMLLSIAPELDLIPKKGILHDFDAKKIVSVDQFIKAYQEYYEIPGVSLALIKDGKLAYHQTYGIKNAYTEEKVDDTTLFEAASITKPVFGFAVMRLVERGEIDLDKPLYQYLPFEAIAHDERYKLITARHVLTHKTGFPNWAWMNDDGKLDIKFTPGTDYNYSGEGFEYLKRVVTHITKKDINVLLQEEVLTPLGLEHTYFEKNEYLEKVVANGHFDNMPTRIDLPGKAGMAWSMHTEAKTFTNFILGLSTKKGLKPETYKQMFTIETTIAEDEGKNRPGWEEYFGLSIHMEKTPFGNTFGHGGNNGDFKCLARMYQDLNMGFVVFTNSNRGDQLYNALIEFLIAGKMKKS
;
A
#
# COMPACT_ATOMS: atom_id res chain seq x y z
N MET A 1 -1.21 -13.87 45.42
CA MET A 1 -0.74 -14.45 44.13
C MET A 1 -1.85 -15.09 43.31
N ARG A 2 -2.66 -16.03 43.82
CA ARG A 2 -3.79 -16.60 43.04
C ARG A 2 -4.95 -15.63 42.74
N SER A 3 -5.15 -14.54 43.49
CA SER A 3 -6.13 -13.50 43.12
C SER A 3 -5.57 -12.40 42.20
N LEU A 4 -4.26 -12.35 41.99
CA LEU A 4 -3.61 -11.41 41.06
C LEU A 4 -3.62 -11.97 39.62
N ILE A 5 -3.53 -13.30 39.48
CA ILE A 5 -3.62 -14.01 38.20
C ILE A 5 -5.05 -13.93 37.60
N ASN A 6 -6.09 -13.95 38.44
CA ASN A 6 -7.48 -13.81 37.99
C ASN A 6 -7.87 -12.37 37.63
N HIS A 7 -7.15 -11.35 38.11
CA HIS A 7 -7.37 -9.96 37.70
C HIS A 7 -6.68 -9.65 36.36
N LEU A 8 -5.52 -10.27 36.09
CA LEU A 8 -4.84 -10.19 34.78
C LEU A 8 -5.58 -10.96 33.67
N HIS A 9 -6.25 -12.08 33.98
CA HIS A 9 -7.10 -12.80 33.02
C HIS A 9 -8.37 -12.04 32.59
N ARG A 10 -8.85 -11.08 33.39
CA ARG A 10 -9.98 -10.22 32.99
C ARG A 10 -9.56 -9.00 32.16
N ILE A 11 -8.26 -8.67 32.14
CA ILE A 11 -7.72 -7.57 31.33
C ILE A 11 -7.28 -8.08 29.94
N SER A 12 -6.93 -9.37 29.79
CA SER A 12 -6.57 -9.97 28.50
C SER A 12 -7.77 -10.39 27.63
N ALA A 13 -8.99 -10.48 28.20
CA ALA A 13 -10.18 -10.89 27.46
C ALA A 13 -10.80 -9.78 26.58
N ASN A 14 -10.37 -8.51 26.73
CA ASN A 14 -10.87 -7.36 25.99
C ASN A 14 -9.95 -6.88 24.84
N TYR A 15 -8.95 -7.68 24.48
CA TYR A 15 -8.05 -7.42 23.34
C TYR A 15 -8.37 -8.31 22.11
N ARG A 16 -9.57 -8.88 22.04
CA ARG A 16 -10.10 -9.56 20.85
C ARG A 16 -10.70 -8.53 19.88
N SER A 17 -9.83 -7.91 19.09
CA SER A 17 -10.08 -7.24 17.78
C SER A 17 -9.12 -6.05 17.63
N ILE A 18 -7.88 -6.31 17.25
CA ILE A 18 -6.97 -5.30 16.71
C ILE A 18 -6.50 -5.84 15.36
N ASN A 19 -7.30 -5.64 14.33
CA ASN A 19 -6.84 -5.59 12.95
C ASN A 19 -6.59 -4.12 12.63
N GLN A 20 -5.33 -3.69 12.73
CA GLN A 20 -4.77 -2.41 12.26
C GLN A 20 -3.23 -2.47 12.30
N PRO A 21 -2.56 -1.69 11.44
CA PRO A 21 -2.24 -2.07 10.06
C PRO A 21 -1.12 -3.13 10.07
N VAL A 22 -1.50 -4.41 10.01
CA VAL A 22 -0.55 -5.54 10.02
C VAL A 22 0.02 -5.80 8.60
N ILE A 23 -0.38 -5.03 7.59
CA ILE A 23 0.03 -5.27 6.19
C ILE A 23 1.45 -4.76 5.88
N LEU A 24 2.06 -3.96 6.75
CA LEU A 24 3.51 -3.65 6.72
C LEU A 24 4.34 -4.53 7.67
N PHE A 25 3.71 -5.37 8.49
CA PHE A 25 4.37 -6.11 9.57
C PHE A 25 5.18 -7.33 9.09
N PHE A 26 5.05 -7.76 7.83
CA PHE A 26 5.73 -8.97 7.33
C PHE A 26 7.15 -8.76 6.77
N ALA A 27 7.68 -7.53 6.77
CA ALA A 27 9.04 -7.27 6.27
C ALA A 27 10.14 -7.31 7.36
N PHE A 28 9.80 -7.38 8.65
CA PHE A 28 10.72 -6.91 9.72
C PHE A 28 11.13 -7.93 10.80
N LEU A 29 11.11 -9.22 10.51
CA LEU A 29 11.71 -10.23 11.40
C LEU A 29 13.14 -10.65 11.01
N LEU A 30 13.79 -9.90 10.13
CA LEU A 30 15.16 -10.19 9.67
C LEU A 30 16.20 -9.42 10.47
N GLY A 31 16.52 -9.94 11.66
CA GLY A 31 17.75 -9.58 12.35
C GLY A 31 18.90 -10.49 11.93
N ILE A 32 19.66 -10.14 10.87
CA ILE A 32 21.07 -10.57 10.73
C ILE A 32 21.92 -9.40 10.24
N GLN A 33 23.05 -9.24 10.92
CA GLN A 33 24.05 -8.19 10.81
C GLN A 33 24.53 -7.91 9.37
N GLY A 34 24.58 -6.62 9.03
CA GLY A 34 25.58 -6.06 8.13
C GLY A 34 25.17 -5.94 6.68
N TYR A 35 24.37 -4.92 6.36
CA TYR A 35 24.63 -3.96 5.26
C TYR A 35 23.64 -2.80 5.43
N SER A 36 24.17 -1.60 5.67
CA SER A 36 23.41 -0.37 5.87
C SER A 36 22.65 0.05 4.62
N TYR A 37 21.31 -0.01 4.64
CA TYR A 37 20.46 0.74 3.72
C TYR A 37 19.89 1.95 4.47
N SER A 38 20.38 3.14 4.16
CA SER A 38 19.76 4.39 4.63
C SER A 38 18.36 4.48 4.02
N MET A 39 17.32 4.42 4.85
CA MET A 39 15.94 4.68 4.44
C MET A 39 15.75 6.17 4.16
N ASN A 40 16.16 6.60 2.97
CA ASN A 40 15.60 7.79 2.34
C ASN A 40 14.22 7.43 1.79
N SER A 41 13.28 8.36 1.93
CA SER A 41 11.86 8.31 1.50
C SER A 41 11.65 8.21 -0.03
N THR A 42 12.65 7.74 -0.76
CA THR A 42 12.68 7.61 -2.22
C THR A 42 12.69 6.17 -2.70
N ASN A 43 12.97 5.18 -1.83
CA ASN A 43 12.99 3.77 -2.19
C ASN A 43 12.05 2.93 -1.29
N MET A 44 10.75 3.23 -1.29
CA MET A 44 9.82 2.08 -1.25
C MET A 44 10.13 1.31 -2.52
N ASP A 45 10.41 0.02 -2.41
CA ASP A 45 10.59 -0.87 -3.56
C ASP A 45 9.51 -0.55 -4.59
N THR A 46 9.86 0.17 -5.67
CA THR A 46 8.88 0.81 -6.56
C THR A 46 8.13 -0.21 -7.40
N ASN A 47 8.31 -1.50 -7.10
CA ASN A 47 7.90 -2.67 -7.84
C ASN A 47 7.00 -3.59 -7.00
N LEU A 48 6.23 -3.04 -6.04
CA LEU A 48 5.19 -3.75 -5.28
C LEU A 48 4.15 -4.49 -6.17
N TYR A 49 4.14 -4.24 -7.49
CA TYR A 49 3.19 -4.74 -8.47
C TYR A 49 3.85 -5.43 -9.68
N ASP A 50 5.16 -5.64 -9.66
CA ASP A 50 5.82 -6.39 -10.73
C ASP A 50 5.38 -7.86 -10.69
N SER A 51 5.22 -8.46 -11.88
CA SER A 51 5.00 -9.90 -11.97
C SER A 51 6.16 -10.67 -11.36
N ASN A 52 5.83 -11.78 -10.72
CA ASN A 52 6.84 -12.68 -10.18
C ASN A 52 7.55 -13.49 -11.29
N GLY A 53 7.09 -13.39 -12.54
CA GLY A 53 7.68 -13.97 -13.75
C GLY A 53 7.57 -15.49 -13.86
N ALA A 54 6.87 -16.15 -12.93
CA ALA A 54 6.71 -17.60 -12.94
C ALA A 54 5.61 -18.00 -13.94
N ILE A 55 5.91 -18.99 -14.79
CA ILE A 55 5.00 -19.45 -15.85
C ILE A 55 4.88 -20.97 -15.80
N ALA A 56 3.64 -21.44 -15.92
CA ALA A 56 3.33 -22.86 -16.06
C ALA A 56 2.30 -23.09 -17.17
N TYR A 57 2.24 -24.35 -17.63
CA TYR A 57 1.40 -24.77 -18.74
C TYR A 57 0.44 -25.84 -18.25
N ALA A 58 -0.86 -25.56 -18.29
CA ALA A 58 -1.89 -26.53 -17.95
C ALA A 58 -2.49 -27.11 -19.22
N TYR A 59 -2.62 -28.43 -19.29
CA TYR A 59 -3.26 -29.14 -20.40
C TYR A 59 -4.61 -29.73 -19.97
N PRO A 60 -5.51 -30.07 -20.92
CA PRO A 60 -6.77 -30.72 -20.59
C PRO A 60 -6.54 -32.07 -19.89
N ILE A 61 -7.21 -32.28 -18.76
CA ILE A 61 -7.23 -33.55 -18.03
C ILE A 61 -8.67 -34.00 -17.76
N LYS A 62 -8.85 -35.27 -17.39
CA LYS A 62 -10.15 -35.89 -17.11
C LYS A 62 -10.01 -37.02 -16.11
N ASN A 63 -11.12 -37.36 -15.46
CA ASN A 63 -11.24 -38.49 -14.53
C ASN A 63 -10.28 -38.38 -13.32
N ILE A 64 -10.07 -37.16 -12.81
CA ILE A 64 -9.31 -36.93 -11.58
C ILE A 64 -10.28 -36.96 -10.40
N THR A 65 -9.94 -37.72 -9.38
CA THR A 65 -10.68 -37.84 -8.12
C THR A 65 -9.89 -37.14 -7.04
N ILE A 66 -10.50 -36.18 -6.33
CA ILE A 66 -9.80 -35.48 -5.24
C ILE A 66 -9.80 -36.37 -3.99
N ASP A 67 -8.76 -37.18 -3.84
CA ASP A 67 -8.59 -38.13 -2.74
C ASP A 67 -7.23 -38.02 -2.03
N GLY A 68 -6.35 -37.14 -2.51
CA GLY A 68 -5.02 -36.90 -1.94
C GLY A 68 -3.98 -37.90 -2.44
N ASP A 69 -4.24 -38.59 -3.55
CA ASP A 69 -3.33 -39.51 -4.21
C ASP A 69 -3.05 -39.08 -5.66
N ALA A 70 -1.84 -39.34 -6.14
CA ALA A 70 -1.40 -38.89 -7.46
C ALA A 70 -1.55 -39.96 -8.57
N SER A 71 -2.16 -41.12 -8.28
CA SER A 71 -2.11 -42.28 -9.20
C SER A 71 -2.98 -42.14 -10.44
N ASP A 72 -4.05 -41.35 -10.39
CA ASP A 72 -4.94 -41.06 -11.51
C ASP A 72 -4.47 -39.86 -12.36
N TRP A 73 -3.45 -39.13 -11.91
CA TRP A 73 -2.82 -38.05 -12.66
C TRP A 73 -2.05 -38.55 -13.89
N PRO A 74 -2.03 -37.81 -15.01
CA PRO A 74 -1.24 -38.17 -16.18
C PRO A 74 0.26 -38.25 -15.87
N LYS A 75 0.89 -39.39 -16.14
CA LYS A 75 2.31 -39.66 -15.79
C LYS A 75 3.33 -38.70 -16.41
N ASN A 76 3.01 -38.09 -17.55
CA ASN A 76 3.91 -37.21 -18.30
C ASN A 76 3.59 -35.71 -18.10
N ILE A 77 2.76 -35.38 -17.12
CA ILE A 77 2.47 -33.98 -16.82
C ILE A 77 3.71 -33.32 -16.22
N THR A 78 4.01 -32.10 -16.65
CA THR A 78 5.18 -31.35 -16.19
C THR A 78 5.06 -31.03 -14.70
N LYS A 79 6.18 -31.19 -13.99
CA LYS A 79 6.33 -30.75 -12.59
C LYS A 79 7.05 -29.42 -12.57
N PHE A 80 6.45 -28.43 -11.92
CA PHE A 80 6.99 -27.09 -11.76
C PHE A 80 7.53 -26.95 -10.32
N PRO A 81 8.80 -26.55 -10.12
CA PRO A 81 9.36 -26.42 -8.79
C PRO A 81 8.76 -25.23 -8.03
N ILE A 82 8.58 -25.39 -6.72
CA ILE A 82 8.27 -24.34 -5.74
C ILE A 82 9.51 -24.23 -4.87
N GLN A 83 10.31 -23.19 -5.07
CA GLN A 83 11.67 -23.13 -4.53
C GLN A 83 12.19 -21.73 -4.24
N ASP A 84 11.46 -20.68 -4.65
CA ASP A 84 11.88 -19.32 -4.31
C ASP A 84 11.64 -19.10 -2.81
N VAL A 85 12.59 -18.48 -2.11
CA VAL A 85 12.46 -18.16 -0.68
C VAL A 85 12.08 -16.68 -0.58
N PRO A 86 10.80 -16.34 -0.37
CA PRO A 86 10.35 -14.95 -0.40
C PRO A 86 10.72 -14.19 0.88
N PHE A 87 10.90 -14.90 2.00
CA PHE A 87 11.24 -14.40 3.34
C PHE A 87 11.58 -15.59 4.25
N GLY A 88 12.13 -15.33 5.44
CA GLY A 88 12.45 -16.35 6.44
C GLY A 88 13.76 -17.11 6.18
N SER A 89 13.91 -18.24 6.86
CA SER A 89 15.08 -19.11 6.74
C SER A 89 15.13 -19.81 5.37
N HIS A 90 16.33 -20.22 4.96
CA HIS A 90 16.50 -21.06 3.78
C HIS A 90 16.45 -22.54 4.17
N PRO A 91 15.89 -23.42 3.32
CA PRO A 91 16.06 -24.86 3.48
C PRO A 91 17.56 -25.23 3.54
N LYS A 92 17.93 -26.14 4.45
CA LYS A 92 19.30 -26.65 4.57
C LYS A 92 19.70 -27.43 3.32
N ASP A 93 18.79 -28.27 2.83
CA ASP A 93 18.89 -28.96 1.55
C ASP A 93 17.51 -29.40 1.00
N LYS A 94 17.47 -30.21 -0.07
CA LYS A 94 16.21 -30.66 -0.71
C LYS A 94 15.47 -31.77 0.05
N ASN A 95 16.16 -32.47 0.93
CA ASN A 95 15.58 -33.51 1.79
C ASN A 95 15.04 -32.91 3.09
N ASP A 96 15.61 -31.78 3.52
CA ASP A 96 15.07 -30.89 4.57
C ASP A 96 13.72 -30.34 4.10
N PHE A 97 13.68 -29.51 3.04
CA PHE A 97 12.41 -28.98 2.54
C PHE A 97 12.41 -28.65 1.04
N SER A 98 11.46 -29.20 0.27
CA SER A 98 11.25 -28.85 -1.14
C SER A 98 9.82 -29.12 -1.60
N ALA A 99 9.36 -28.41 -2.63
CA ALA A 99 8.04 -28.68 -3.22
C ALA A 99 8.02 -28.54 -4.74
N ASN A 100 7.03 -29.18 -5.35
CA ASN A 100 6.69 -29.03 -6.76
C ASN A 100 5.18 -29.14 -6.95
N PHE A 101 4.67 -28.60 -8.05
CA PHE A 101 3.28 -28.77 -8.43
C PHE A 101 3.09 -29.23 -9.87
N GLN A 102 1.94 -29.84 -10.10
CA GLN A 102 1.43 -30.25 -11.41
C GLN A 102 0.06 -29.60 -11.59
N VAL A 103 -0.29 -29.25 -12.82
CA VAL A 103 -1.54 -28.53 -13.11
C VAL A 103 -2.18 -28.96 -14.41
N GLY A 104 -3.49 -29.12 -14.40
CA GLY A 104 -4.31 -29.36 -15.59
C GLY A 104 -5.69 -28.74 -15.43
N TYR A 105 -6.50 -28.76 -16.50
CA TYR A 105 -7.84 -28.17 -16.46
C TYR A 105 -8.89 -29.04 -17.13
N ASN A 106 -10.15 -28.83 -16.77
CA ASN A 106 -11.31 -29.47 -17.40
C ASN A 106 -12.41 -28.44 -17.67
N LEU A 107 -12.65 -28.14 -18.95
CA LEU A 107 -13.65 -27.15 -19.36
C LEU A 107 -15.09 -27.59 -19.09
N SER A 108 -15.39 -28.90 -19.16
CA SER A 108 -16.74 -29.41 -18.90
C SER A 108 -17.15 -29.26 -17.44
N GLU A 109 -16.16 -29.31 -16.54
CA GLU A 109 -16.33 -29.12 -15.11
C GLU A 109 -15.99 -27.69 -14.65
N GLN A 110 -15.56 -26.83 -15.58
CA GLN A 110 -15.09 -25.47 -15.31
C GLN A 110 -14.11 -25.41 -14.12
N SER A 111 -13.15 -26.33 -14.11
CA SER A 111 -12.25 -26.50 -12.96
C SER A 111 -10.78 -26.56 -13.36
N LEU A 112 -9.93 -25.95 -12.54
CA LEU A 112 -8.48 -26.13 -12.53
C LEU A 112 -8.13 -27.19 -11.49
N TYR A 113 -7.22 -28.08 -11.83
CA TYR A 113 -6.74 -29.15 -10.96
C TYR A 113 -5.27 -28.89 -10.64
N VAL A 114 -4.92 -28.93 -9.36
CA VAL A 114 -3.56 -28.70 -8.88
C VAL A 114 -3.17 -29.84 -7.94
N LEU A 115 -2.00 -30.42 -8.17
CA LEU A 115 -1.37 -31.39 -7.27
C LEU A 115 -0.05 -30.78 -6.78
N VAL A 116 0.06 -30.53 -5.49
CA VAL A 116 1.31 -30.08 -4.85
C VAL A 116 1.92 -31.25 -4.11
N THR A 117 3.19 -31.52 -4.35
CA THR A 117 3.98 -32.50 -3.60
C THR A 117 5.05 -31.77 -2.81
N VAL A 118 5.05 -31.93 -1.50
CA VAL A 118 6.02 -31.39 -0.56
C VAL A 118 6.86 -32.54 -0.01
N ILE A 119 8.18 -32.37 0.00
CA ILE A 119 9.15 -33.22 0.70
C ILE A 119 9.66 -32.40 1.88
N ASP A 120 9.51 -32.97 3.06
CA ASP A 120 9.72 -32.29 4.32
C ASP A 120 10.10 -33.36 5.37
N ASP A 121 11.19 -33.16 6.10
CA ASP A 121 11.68 -34.12 7.10
C ASP A 121 11.00 -33.97 8.47
N SER A 122 10.33 -32.85 8.70
CA SER A 122 9.55 -32.54 9.90
C SER A 122 8.04 -32.56 9.58
N HIS A 123 7.16 -32.50 10.59
CA HIS A 123 5.75 -32.20 10.34
C HIS A 123 5.09 -31.65 11.60
N ILE A 124 4.84 -30.35 11.64
CA ILE A 124 4.24 -29.71 12.81
C ILE A 124 2.76 -29.43 12.57
N VAL A 125 1.94 -29.89 13.52
CA VAL A 125 0.49 -29.69 13.54
C VAL A 125 0.09 -29.06 14.88
N ASP A 126 -0.40 -27.82 14.82
CA ASP A 126 -0.98 -27.15 15.99
C ASP A 126 -2.44 -27.61 16.18
N THR A 127 -2.69 -28.27 17.31
CA THR A 127 -4.01 -28.80 17.68
C THR A 127 -4.76 -27.89 18.66
N THR A 128 -4.20 -26.72 18.98
CA THR A 128 -4.80 -25.79 19.94
C THR A 128 -5.88 -24.92 19.30
N GLU A 129 -6.75 -24.34 20.12
CA GLU A 129 -7.72 -23.32 19.65
C GLU A 129 -7.06 -22.03 19.15
N LYS A 130 -5.73 -21.91 19.29
CA LYS A 130 -4.93 -20.78 18.81
C LYS A 130 -4.12 -21.12 17.57
N ALA A 131 -4.37 -22.29 16.97
CA ALA A 131 -3.71 -22.70 15.74
C ALA A 131 -3.89 -21.62 14.67
N ASP A 132 -2.77 -21.25 14.07
CA ASP A 132 -2.67 -20.21 13.07
C ASP A 132 -1.77 -20.70 11.92
N TRP A 133 -1.72 -19.96 10.81
CA TRP A 133 -0.94 -20.31 9.63
C TRP A 133 0.58 -20.40 9.91
N ASN A 134 1.08 -19.79 10.99
CA ASN A 134 2.50 -19.75 11.33
C ASN A 134 2.90 -20.66 12.50
N THR A 135 1.95 -21.35 13.13
CA THR A 135 2.24 -22.25 14.25
C THR A 135 2.40 -23.71 13.83
N GLN A 136 2.29 -23.98 12.53
CA GLN A 136 2.26 -25.31 11.93
C GLN A 136 2.64 -25.25 10.45
N ASP A 137 2.85 -26.41 9.83
CA ASP A 137 3.06 -26.48 8.39
C ASP A 137 1.78 -26.12 7.66
N THR A 138 1.90 -25.19 6.72
CA THR A 138 0.74 -24.59 6.08
C THR A 138 0.97 -24.46 4.59
N TYR A 139 -0.06 -24.79 3.81
CA TYR A 139 -0.13 -24.47 2.39
C TYR A 139 -1.09 -23.29 2.20
N THR A 140 -0.59 -22.23 1.56
CA THR A 140 -1.38 -21.11 1.06
C THR A 140 -1.48 -21.15 -0.47
N LEU A 141 -2.71 -21.14 -0.97
CA LEU A 141 -3.07 -21.09 -2.38
C LEU A 141 -3.69 -19.73 -2.72
N TYR A 142 -3.09 -19.02 -3.67
CA TYR A 142 -3.59 -17.75 -4.20
C TYR A 142 -4.20 -17.96 -5.58
N ILE A 143 -5.37 -17.39 -5.87
CA ILE A 143 -6.03 -17.57 -7.18
C ILE A 143 -6.59 -16.25 -7.69
N ASP A 144 -6.26 -15.92 -8.94
CA ASP A 144 -6.92 -14.90 -9.75
C ASP A 144 -7.43 -15.56 -11.04
N GLY A 145 -8.63 -16.12 -10.97
CA GLY A 145 -9.27 -16.78 -12.11
C GLY A 145 -9.74 -15.80 -13.19
N GLN A 146 -10.01 -14.54 -12.84
CA GLN A 146 -10.36 -13.52 -13.83
C GLN A 146 -9.14 -13.12 -14.65
N HIS A 147 -8.02 -12.91 -13.97
CA HIS A 147 -6.72 -12.57 -14.53
C HIS A 147 -6.79 -11.36 -15.48
N SER A 148 -7.35 -10.27 -14.97
CA SER A 148 -7.51 -9.04 -15.73
C SER A 148 -6.18 -8.30 -15.89
N PRO A 149 -5.83 -7.83 -17.10
CA PRO A 149 -4.63 -7.02 -17.33
C PRO A 149 -4.70 -5.61 -16.69
N LYS A 150 -5.88 -5.23 -16.18
CA LYS A 150 -6.11 -4.02 -15.35
C LYS A 150 -6.08 -4.33 -13.83
N GLY A 151 -5.73 -5.56 -13.45
CA GLY A 151 -5.87 -6.09 -12.10
C GLY A 151 -7.22 -6.75 -11.86
N SER A 152 -7.20 -7.75 -10.99
CA SER A 152 -8.37 -8.45 -10.45
C SER A 152 -8.21 -8.68 -8.94
N GLY A 153 -9.33 -8.76 -8.22
CA GLY A 153 -9.29 -9.28 -6.86
C GLY A 153 -8.82 -10.73 -6.87
N LEU A 154 -8.22 -11.19 -5.78
CA LEU A 154 -7.72 -12.56 -5.65
C LEU A 154 -8.30 -13.26 -4.44
N ASP A 155 -8.32 -14.58 -4.53
CA ASP A 155 -8.57 -15.48 -3.42
C ASP A 155 -7.28 -15.92 -2.75
N LEU A 156 -7.38 -16.14 -1.45
CA LEU A 156 -6.33 -16.72 -0.63
C LEU A 156 -6.97 -17.77 0.25
N TYR A 157 -6.60 -19.02 0.00
CA TYR A 157 -6.95 -20.17 0.82
C TYR A 157 -5.73 -20.61 1.60
N GLN A 158 -5.84 -20.62 2.92
CA GLN A 158 -4.81 -21.05 3.85
C GLN A 158 -5.29 -22.30 4.57
N PHE A 159 -4.46 -23.34 4.62
CA PHE A 159 -4.85 -24.56 5.31
C PHE A 159 -3.65 -25.41 5.76
N GLY A 160 -3.82 -26.00 6.94
CA GLY A 160 -3.03 -27.08 7.52
C GLY A 160 -3.95 -28.23 7.93
N GLU A 161 -3.43 -29.24 8.65
CA GLU A 161 -4.24 -30.41 9.04
C GLU A 161 -5.44 -30.04 9.93
N ASN A 162 -5.27 -29.11 10.87
CA ASN A 162 -6.32 -28.64 11.79
C ASN A 162 -6.65 -27.15 11.63
N TYR A 163 -6.22 -26.54 10.53
CA TYR A 163 -6.36 -25.11 10.29
C TYR A 163 -6.89 -24.85 8.90
N LYS A 164 -7.87 -23.94 8.79
CA LYS A 164 -8.39 -23.45 7.51
C LYS A 164 -8.82 -22.01 7.67
N GLU A 165 -8.27 -21.12 6.86
CA GLU A 165 -8.66 -19.74 6.77
C GLU A 165 -8.85 -19.32 5.30
N ILE A 166 -9.86 -18.49 5.08
CA ILE A 166 -9.98 -17.70 3.86
C ILE A 166 -9.85 -16.24 4.27
N MET A 167 -9.09 -15.49 3.51
CA MET A 167 -8.94 -14.06 3.70
C MET A 167 -10.28 -13.34 3.56
N ASP A 168 -10.54 -12.36 4.44
CA ASP A 168 -11.83 -11.64 4.48
C ASP A 168 -12.17 -11.02 3.10
N PRO A 169 -13.16 -11.59 2.37
CA PRO A 169 -13.46 -11.17 1.01
C PRO A 169 -14.10 -9.78 0.98
N THR A 170 -14.67 -9.29 2.09
CA THR A 170 -15.35 -7.99 2.15
C THR A 170 -14.39 -6.81 1.97
N THR A 171 -13.12 -7.01 2.29
CA THR A 171 -12.03 -6.03 2.16
C THR A 171 -11.56 -5.85 0.71
N SER A 172 -11.97 -6.75 -0.19
CA SER A 172 -11.56 -6.69 -1.59
C SER A 172 -12.14 -5.47 -2.30
N TRP A 173 -11.31 -4.87 -3.14
CA TRP A 173 -11.71 -3.81 -4.05
C TRP A 173 -12.51 -4.34 -5.25
N ASP A 174 -12.47 -5.64 -5.54
CA ASP A 174 -13.22 -6.29 -6.61
C ASP A 174 -14.53 -6.86 -6.06
N PRO A 175 -15.69 -6.29 -6.41
CA PRO A 175 -16.99 -6.76 -5.93
C PRO A 175 -17.26 -8.24 -6.23
N LYS A 176 -16.66 -8.82 -7.28
CA LYS A 176 -16.86 -10.23 -7.64
C LYS A 176 -16.25 -11.18 -6.63
N THR A 177 -15.18 -10.76 -5.97
CA THR A 177 -14.47 -11.58 -4.98
C THR A 177 -15.08 -11.49 -3.57
N LYS A 178 -16.03 -10.56 -3.34
CA LYS A 178 -16.64 -10.36 -2.02
C LYS A 178 -17.48 -11.53 -1.50
N ASN A 179 -17.86 -12.48 -2.38
CA ASN A 179 -18.69 -13.63 -2.03
C ASN A 179 -17.92 -14.96 -2.08
N HIS A 180 -16.60 -14.92 -2.20
CA HIS A 180 -15.81 -16.14 -2.31
C HIS A 180 -15.77 -16.93 -1.00
N SER A 181 -15.75 -18.26 -1.12
CA SER A 181 -15.89 -19.20 -0.02
C SER A 181 -15.19 -20.52 -0.32
N TRP A 182 -15.09 -21.38 0.68
CA TRP A 182 -14.57 -22.75 0.53
C TRP A 182 -15.36 -23.62 -0.47
N ASP A 183 -16.57 -23.24 -0.89
CA ASP A 183 -17.35 -24.02 -1.87
C ASP A 183 -16.70 -24.08 -3.26
N GLN A 184 -15.77 -23.15 -3.53
CA GLN A 184 -15.00 -23.05 -4.77
C GLN A 184 -13.75 -23.93 -4.77
N LEU A 185 -13.34 -24.46 -3.62
CA LEU A 185 -12.13 -25.28 -3.47
C LEU A 185 -12.47 -26.62 -2.82
N GLU A 186 -12.40 -27.69 -3.61
CA GLU A 186 -12.34 -29.05 -3.07
C GLU A 186 -10.87 -29.43 -2.88
N ILE A 187 -10.52 -29.88 -1.68
CA ILE A 187 -9.14 -30.22 -1.33
C ILE A 187 -9.06 -31.46 -0.46
N LYS A 188 -8.07 -32.30 -0.77
CA LYS A 188 -7.60 -33.40 0.07
C LYS A 188 -6.09 -33.32 0.23
N PHE A 189 -5.60 -33.82 1.36
CA PHE A 189 -4.19 -34.00 1.56
C PHE A 189 -3.91 -35.36 2.19
N SER A 190 -2.73 -35.90 1.94
CA SER A 190 -2.23 -37.11 2.56
C SER A 190 -0.74 -36.98 2.82
N ARG A 191 -0.25 -37.55 3.92
CA ARG A 191 1.18 -37.59 4.23
C ARG A 191 1.64 -39.04 4.38
N LYS A 192 2.76 -39.39 3.75
CA LYS A 192 3.41 -40.70 3.85
C LYS A 192 4.91 -40.53 4.02
N GLY A 193 5.42 -40.80 5.23
CA GLY A 193 6.81 -40.52 5.57
C GLY A 193 7.08 -39.02 5.48
N THR A 194 8.07 -38.65 4.67
CA THR A 194 8.48 -37.25 4.43
C THR A 194 7.73 -36.59 3.28
N THR A 195 6.77 -37.26 2.66
CA THR A 195 6.06 -36.73 1.49
C THR A 195 4.62 -36.37 1.84
N THR A 196 4.25 -35.12 1.62
CA THR A 196 2.88 -34.61 1.72
C THR A 196 2.35 -34.30 0.31
N ILE A 197 1.15 -34.78 0.00
CA ILE A 197 0.43 -34.49 -1.23
C ILE A 197 -0.77 -33.62 -0.87
N TYR A 198 -0.91 -32.48 -1.54
CA TYR A 198 -2.14 -31.70 -1.58
C TYR A 198 -2.74 -31.78 -2.96
N GLU A 199 -4.00 -32.19 -3.02
CA GLU A 199 -4.74 -32.33 -4.26
C GLU A 199 -5.97 -31.43 -4.23
N CYS A 200 -6.05 -30.53 -5.21
CA CYS A 200 -7.01 -29.44 -5.25
C CYS A 200 -7.80 -29.46 -6.56
N LYS A 201 -9.11 -29.24 -6.45
CA LYS A 201 -10.00 -28.87 -7.55
C LYS A 201 -10.60 -27.51 -7.27
N ILE A 202 -10.22 -26.55 -8.12
CA ILE A 202 -10.60 -25.14 -8.02
C ILE A 202 -11.68 -24.87 -9.06
N LYS A 203 -12.90 -24.53 -8.61
CA LYS A 203 -14.03 -24.20 -9.49
C LYS A 203 -13.90 -22.76 -9.98
N LEU A 204 -13.71 -22.60 -11.28
CA LEU A 204 -13.53 -21.32 -11.98
C LEU A 204 -14.67 -21.08 -12.98
N THR A 205 -15.91 -21.26 -12.52
CA THR A 205 -17.12 -21.17 -13.38
C THR A 205 -17.22 -19.83 -14.09
N GLY A 206 -17.22 -19.87 -15.43
CA GLY A 206 -17.26 -18.67 -16.27
C GLY A 206 -15.94 -17.90 -16.35
N GLN A 207 -14.89 -18.39 -15.69
CA GLN A 207 -13.55 -17.80 -15.68
C GLN A 207 -12.52 -18.66 -16.42
N LEU A 208 -12.83 -19.93 -16.71
CA LEU A 208 -11.96 -20.87 -17.41
C LEU A 208 -12.29 -20.91 -18.92
N ALA A 209 -11.29 -20.73 -19.78
CA ALA A 209 -11.42 -20.85 -21.23
C ALA A 209 -10.12 -21.39 -21.85
N GLU A 210 -10.23 -22.13 -22.96
CA GLU A 210 -9.05 -22.59 -23.70
C GLU A 210 -8.22 -21.40 -24.21
N GLY A 211 -6.89 -21.49 -24.07
CA GLY A 211 -5.98 -20.42 -24.49
C GLY A 211 -6.10 -19.16 -23.63
N LYS A 212 -6.56 -19.25 -22.38
CA LYS A 212 -6.56 -18.14 -21.42
C LYS A 212 -5.38 -18.28 -20.43
N THR A 213 -4.94 -17.18 -19.84
CA THR A 213 -4.05 -17.20 -18.68
C THR A 213 -4.83 -17.05 -17.37
N ILE A 214 -4.43 -17.79 -16.34
CA ILE A 214 -4.97 -17.73 -14.98
C ILE A 214 -3.83 -17.37 -14.02
N GLY A 215 -4.09 -16.45 -13.09
CA GLY A 215 -3.13 -16.11 -12.04
C GLY A 215 -3.24 -17.09 -10.87
N ILE A 216 -2.12 -17.62 -10.39
CA ILE A 216 -2.07 -18.50 -9.22
C ILE A 216 -0.69 -18.42 -8.57
N ASP A 217 -0.64 -18.63 -7.26
CA ASP A 217 0.63 -18.84 -6.59
C ASP A 217 0.48 -19.82 -5.43
N HIS A 218 1.60 -20.43 -5.07
CA HIS A 218 1.72 -21.42 -4.02
C HIS A 218 2.75 -20.92 -3.03
N VAL A 219 2.39 -20.84 -1.75
CA VAL A 219 3.34 -20.61 -0.66
C VAL A 219 3.21 -21.76 0.33
N ILE A 220 4.33 -22.44 0.58
CA ILE A 220 4.43 -23.52 1.56
C ILE A 220 5.29 -23.03 2.71
N ILE A 221 4.80 -23.30 3.92
CA ILE A 221 5.41 -22.92 5.18
C ILE A 221 5.81 -24.19 5.88
N ASP A 222 7.08 -24.25 6.25
CA ASP A 222 7.68 -25.33 7.02
C ASP A 222 8.06 -24.80 8.40
N LYS A 223 7.68 -25.58 9.41
CA LYS A 223 7.83 -25.25 10.82
C LYS A 223 8.61 -26.37 11.49
N ASP A 224 9.81 -26.08 11.97
CA ASP A 224 10.60 -27.06 12.73
C ASP A 224 10.32 -27.03 14.24
N GLU A 225 10.62 -28.11 14.97
CA GLU A 225 10.54 -28.14 16.45
C GLU A 225 11.50 -27.14 17.11
N GLU A 226 12.64 -26.87 16.47
CA GLU A 226 13.65 -25.92 16.96
C GLU A 226 13.28 -24.46 16.64
N ASP A 227 12.29 -24.25 15.76
CA ASP A 227 11.86 -22.92 15.35
C ASP A 227 11.01 -22.24 16.43
N ASP A 228 11.28 -20.97 16.71
CA ASP A 228 10.35 -20.13 17.47
C ASP A 228 9.20 -19.64 16.57
N SER A 229 8.22 -18.91 17.12
CA SER A 229 7.05 -18.44 16.33
C SER A 229 7.40 -17.54 15.13
N ASN A 230 8.68 -17.18 14.96
CA ASN A 230 9.17 -16.20 14.01
C ASN A 230 10.22 -16.75 13.02
N SER A 231 10.64 -18.02 13.11
CA SER A 231 11.75 -18.56 12.31
C SER A 231 11.37 -19.50 11.17
N ASN A 232 10.09 -19.60 10.82
CA ASN A 232 9.59 -20.52 9.78
C ASN A 232 10.34 -20.40 8.44
N THR A 233 10.48 -21.53 7.76
CA THR A 233 11.00 -21.61 6.39
C THR A 233 9.87 -21.44 5.39
N PHE A 234 10.09 -20.64 4.34
CA PHE A 234 9.09 -20.38 3.31
C PHE A 234 9.62 -20.71 1.93
N ILE A 235 8.81 -21.42 1.15
CA ILE A 235 9.03 -21.57 -0.29
C ILE A 235 7.79 -21.11 -1.07
N SER A 236 8.02 -20.41 -2.17
CA SER A 236 6.97 -19.95 -3.08
C SER A 236 7.24 -20.37 -4.52
N TRP A 237 6.19 -20.43 -5.34
CA TRP A 237 6.36 -20.75 -6.76
C TRP A 237 6.98 -19.58 -7.50
N GLY A 238 6.38 -18.40 -7.39
CA GLY A 238 6.97 -17.19 -7.94
C GLY A 238 7.73 -16.38 -6.89
N LYS A 239 8.68 -15.57 -7.36
CA LYS A 239 9.48 -14.64 -6.53
C LYS A 239 8.66 -13.62 -5.75
N GLY A 240 9.24 -13.14 -4.65
CA GLY A 240 8.73 -12.04 -3.81
C GLY A 240 7.53 -12.42 -2.93
N GLY A 241 7.40 -11.78 -1.77
CA GLY A 241 6.28 -11.98 -0.83
C GLY A 241 4.97 -11.31 -1.27
N GLY A 242 4.10 -10.96 -0.31
CA GLY A 242 2.97 -10.03 -0.52
C GLY A 242 1.93 -10.44 -1.57
N LYS A 243 1.81 -11.74 -1.88
CA LYS A 243 0.94 -12.27 -2.96
C LYS A 243 -0.52 -11.84 -2.86
N SER A 244 -1.00 -11.54 -1.66
CA SER A 244 -2.36 -11.08 -1.40
C SER A 244 -2.62 -9.62 -1.81
N GLN A 245 -1.57 -8.82 -2.00
CA GLN A 245 -1.71 -7.37 -2.22
C GLN A 245 -2.15 -7.03 -3.64
N SER A 246 -1.74 -7.83 -4.62
CA SER A 246 -1.98 -7.56 -6.04
C SER A 246 -1.95 -8.85 -6.85
N SER A 247 -2.91 -9.01 -7.76
CA SER A 247 -2.93 -10.18 -8.65
C SER A 247 -1.79 -10.22 -9.64
N SER A 248 -1.09 -9.09 -9.88
CA SER A 248 0.12 -9.09 -10.69
C SER A 248 1.25 -9.86 -10.02
N ARG A 249 1.24 -10.07 -8.70
CA ARG A 249 2.29 -10.79 -7.96
C ARG A 249 2.15 -12.32 -8.03
N LEU A 250 1.11 -12.82 -8.68
CA LEU A 250 0.89 -14.25 -8.90
C LEU A 250 1.66 -14.72 -10.14
N GLY A 251 1.91 -16.04 -10.22
CA GLY A 251 2.44 -16.67 -11.41
C GLY A 251 1.33 -16.91 -12.42
N ASP A 252 1.71 -17.13 -13.67
CA ASP A 252 0.80 -17.24 -14.81
C ASP A 252 0.69 -18.71 -15.26
N ILE A 253 -0.52 -19.25 -15.25
CA ILE A 253 -0.83 -20.54 -15.86
C ILE A 253 -1.51 -20.32 -17.19
N LEU A 254 -0.84 -20.74 -18.26
CA LEU A 254 -1.37 -20.72 -19.61
C LEU A 254 -2.16 -22.01 -19.85
N LEU A 255 -3.45 -21.87 -20.18
CA LEU A 255 -4.34 -22.99 -20.48
C LEU A 255 -4.13 -23.45 -21.93
N MET A 256 -3.21 -24.39 -22.11
CA MET A 256 -2.78 -24.92 -23.41
C MET A 256 -3.87 -25.77 -24.07
N ARG A 257 -3.92 -25.79 -25.40
CA ARG A 257 -4.73 -26.77 -26.13
C ARG A 257 -4.11 -28.17 -26.05
N ALA A 258 -4.93 -29.19 -26.27
CA ALA A 258 -4.43 -30.57 -26.31
C ALA A 258 -3.30 -30.71 -27.36
N LYS A 259 -2.12 -31.17 -26.92
CA LYS A 259 -0.91 -31.35 -27.73
C LYS A 259 -0.30 -30.06 -28.30
N GLU A 260 -0.74 -28.89 -27.84
CA GLU A 260 -0.10 -27.63 -28.20
C GLU A 260 1.31 -27.57 -27.62
N VAL A 261 2.27 -27.14 -28.43
CA VAL A 261 3.65 -26.93 -28.01
C VAL A 261 4.05 -25.48 -28.23
N THR A 262 4.88 -24.96 -27.34
CA THR A 262 5.36 -23.58 -27.35
C THR A 262 6.36 -23.35 -28.48
N GLY A 263 6.58 -22.10 -28.82
CA GLY A 263 7.79 -21.60 -29.48
C GLY A 263 8.55 -20.71 -28.51
N ASN A 264 9.88 -20.67 -28.67
CA ASN A 264 10.76 -19.83 -27.85
C ASN A 264 10.87 -18.44 -28.48
N LEU A 265 10.70 -17.40 -27.68
CA LEU A 265 10.84 -16.01 -28.08
C LEU A 265 11.93 -15.35 -27.25
N SER A 266 12.90 -14.73 -27.91
CA SER A 266 13.90 -13.87 -27.28
C SER A 266 13.88 -12.47 -27.88
N GLY A 267 14.35 -11.48 -27.15
CA GLY A 267 14.50 -10.12 -27.67
C GLY A 267 15.20 -9.19 -26.68
N GLU A 268 15.29 -7.92 -27.05
CA GLU A 268 15.96 -6.90 -26.25
C GLU A 268 15.26 -5.54 -26.34
N LEU A 269 15.50 -4.71 -25.33
CA LEU A 269 15.00 -3.35 -25.20
C LEU A 269 16.13 -2.32 -25.35
N THR A 270 15.82 -1.14 -25.86
CA THR A 270 16.72 0.02 -25.84
C THR A 270 15.94 1.32 -25.65
N TRP A 271 16.51 2.29 -24.95
CA TRP A 271 15.93 3.64 -24.87
C TRP A 271 16.29 4.48 -26.11
N ASP A 272 15.34 5.28 -26.58
CA ASP A 272 15.63 6.35 -27.54
C ASP A 272 16.50 7.45 -26.92
N ASP A 273 16.19 7.83 -25.67
CA ASP A 273 16.97 8.71 -24.84
C ASP A 273 18.15 7.97 -24.18
N LYS A 274 19.37 8.30 -24.60
CA LYS A 274 20.61 7.67 -24.11
C LYS A 274 21.03 8.12 -22.72
N THR A 275 20.32 9.06 -22.10
CA THR A 275 20.58 9.49 -20.72
C THR A 275 19.93 8.55 -19.69
N ILE A 276 18.95 7.76 -20.12
CA ILE A 276 18.26 6.78 -19.28
C ILE A 276 19.09 5.49 -19.23
N LYS A 277 19.32 5.02 -18.01
CA LYS A 277 20.09 3.82 -17.67
C LYS A 277 19.17 2.77 -17.10
N GLY A 278 19.49 1.50 -17.34
CA GLY A 278 18.66 0.37 -16.92
C GLY A 278 17.39 0.23 -17.76
N PHE A 279 16.52 -0.71 -17.37
CA PHE A 279 15.32 -1.07 -18.12
C PHE A 279 14.17 -1.40 -17.16
N PRO A 280 12.90 -1.31 -17.63
CA PRO A 280 11.77 -1.85 -16.87
C PRO A 280 12.01 -3.33 -16.57
N ASN A 281 11.67 -3.77 -15.36
CA ASN A 281 11.94 -5.14 -14.91
C ASN A 281 11.17 -6.21 -15.66
N ASN A 282 10.02 -5.86 -16.24
CA ASN A 282 9.14 -6.79 -16.92
C ASN A 282 8.52 -6.17 -18.17
N ILE A 283 8.27 -7.00 -19.17
CA ILE A 283 7.40 -6.68 -20.30
C ILE A 283 6.20 -7.63 -20.32
N ARG A 284 5.13 -7.18 -20.94
CA ARG A 284 3.89 -7.94 -21.11
C ARG A 284 3.81 -8.43 -22.54
N LEU A 285 3.43 -9.70 -22.69
CA LEU A 285 3.06 -10.29 -23.97
C LEU A 285 1.57 -10.57 -23.94
N THR A 286 0.82 -10.00 -24.90
CA THR A 286 -0.63 -10.20 -25.04
C THR A 286 -0.93 -10.73 -26.43
N SER A 287 -1.67 -11.82 -26.54
CA SER A 287 -2.08 -12.34 -27.85
C SER A 287 -2.94 -11.31 -28.58
N ALA A 288 -2.60 -11.07 -29.85
CA ALA A 288 -3.31 -10.13 -30.71
C ALA A 288 -4.73 -10.63 -31.09
N THR A 289 -4.98 -11.93 -30.99
CA THR A 289 -6.26 -12.56 -31.37
C THR A 289 -7.07 -13.04 -30.17
N ASN A 290 -6.43 -13.30 -29.03
CA ASN A 290 -7.10 -13.63 -27.77
C ASN A 290 -6.50 -12.82 -26.60
N PRO A 291 -7.01 -11.62 -26.29
CA PRO A 291 -6.47 -10.79 -25.21
C PRO A 291 -6.53 -11.41 -23.81
N SER A 292 -7.25 -12.53 -23.62
CA SER A 292 -7.24 -13.30 -22.37
C SER A 292 -6.01 -14.19 -22.24
N LEU A 293 -5.24 -14.39 -23.32
CA LEU A 293 -3.90 -14.96 -23.32
C LEU A 293 -2.88 -13.83 -23.19
N TRP A 294 -2.43 -13.58 -21.97
CA TRP A 294 -1.37 -12.64 -21.71
C TRP A 294 -0.50 -13.13 -20.58
N THR A 295 0.76 -12.71 -20.54
CA THR A 295 1.67 -13.01 -19.44
C THR A 295 2.75 -11.94 -19.37
N GLN A 296 3.62 -12.01 -18.37
CA GLN A 296 4.75 -11.11 -18.20
C GLN A 296 6.06 -11.92 -18.15
N VAL A 297 7.13 -11.31 -18.67
CA VAL A 297 8.48 -11.89 -18.61
C VAL A 297 9.44 -10.87 -18.04
N ALA A 298 10.35 -11.35 -17.22
CA ALA A 298 11.44 -10.56 -16.67
C ALA A 298 12.41 -10.09 -17.76
N VAL A 299 12.90 -8.88 -17.59
CA VAL A 299 13.94 -8.26 -18.39
C VAL A 299 15.22 -8.25 -17.55
N ASP A 300 16.31 -8.76 -18.10
CA ASP A 300 17.59 -8.75 -17.41
C ASP A 300 18.24 -7.36 -17.39
N SER A 301 19.34 -7.21 -16.64
CA SER A 301 20.05 -5.93 -16.53
C SER A 301 20.62 -5.39 -17.84
N LEU A 302 20.69 -6.23 -18.89
CA LEU A 302 21.13 -5.85 -20.23
C LEU A 302 19.94 -5.56 -21.17
N GLY A 303 18.71 -5.57 -20.64
CA GLY A 303 17.51 -5.29 -21.40
C GLY A 303 17.03 -6.48 -22.21
N ARG A 304 17.45 -7.71 -21.91
CA ARG A 304 17.09 -8.91 -22.67
C ARG A 304 15.99 -9.70 -21.98
N TYR A 305 15.15 -10.37 -22.76
CA TYR A 305 14.11 -11.26 -22.27
C TYR A 305 14.04 -12.52 -23.11
N GLU A 306 13.56 -13.60 -22.50
CA GLU A 306 13.31 -14.88 -23.17
C GLU A 306 12.11 -15.57 -22.54
N ILE A 307 11.20 -16.09 -23.37
CA ILE A 307 9.97 -16.73 -22.92
C ILE A 307 9.47 -17.77 -23.93
N ASP A 308 8.92 -18.88 -23.42
CA ASP A 308 8.21 -19.87 -24.23
C ASP A 308 6.70 -19.62 -24.20
N LEU A 309 6.07 -19.50 -25.37
CA LEU A 309 4.64 -19.21 -25.51
C LEU A 309 3.96 -20.06 -26.59
N PRO A 310 2.63 -20.27 -26.53
CA PRO A 310 1.87 -20.86 -27.62
C PRO A 310 2.10 -20.11 -28.93
N ALA A 311 2.06 -20.83 -30.06
CA ALA A 311 2.17 -20.19 -31.36
C ALA A 311 1.02 -19.19 -31.60
N GLY A 312 1.34 -18.06 -32.22
CA GLY A 312 0.39 -16.99 -32.49
C GLY A 312 1.03 -15.63 -32.62
N ASP A 313 0.19 -14.63 -32.90
CA ASP A 313 0.59 -13.24 -32.96
C ASP A 313 0.46 -12.60 -31.58
N TYR A 314 1.50 -11.88 -31.15
CA TYR A 314 1.58 -11.21 -29.85
C TYR A 314 1.93 -9.74 -30.01
N ILE A 315 1.43 -8.94 -29.07
CA ILE A 315 1.84 -7.57 -28.80
C ILE A 315 2.71 -7.60 -27.55
N ILE A 316 3.94 -7.14 -27.69
CA ILE A 316 4.87 -6.88 -26.60
C ILE A 316 4.67 -5.42 -26.18
N SER A 317 4.48 -5.18 -24.89
CA SER A 317 4.32 -3.85 -24.30
C SER A 317 5.07 -3.76 -22.97
N THR A 318 5.35 -2.55 -22.50
CA THR A 318 5.85 -2.38 -21.12
C THR A 318 4.74 -2.73 -20.12
N THR A 319 5.13 -3.28 -18.97
CA THR A 319 4.23 -3.48 -17.82
C THR A 319 4.10 -2.19 -17.02
N GLN A 320 5.25 -1.56 -16.79
CA GLN A 320 5.39 -0.26 -16.14
C GLN A 320 5.08 0.86 -17.14
N LYS A 321 4.37 1.88 -16.66
CA LYS A 321 4.11 3.11 -17.43
C LYS A 321 5.04 4.24 -17.04
N PHE A 322 5.75 4.09 -15.93
CA PHE A 322 6.73 5.04 -15.45
C PHE A 322 8.00 4.32 -15.08
N TYR A 323 9.13 4.99 -15.27
CA TYR A 323 10.46 4.50 -14.94
C TYR A 323 11.14 5.49 -14.00
N ASN A 324 11.70 4.99 -12.90
CA ASN A 324 12.39 5.82 -11.92
C ASN A 324 13.90 5.76 -12.13
N GLN A 325 14.57 6.92 -12.17
CA GLN A 325 16.03 7.02 -12.16
C GLN A 325 16.46 8.29 -11.43
N ASP A 326 17.35 8.14 -10.43
CA ASP A 326 17.97 9.25 -9.69
C ASP A 326 16.94 10.28 -9.20
N ASP A 327 15.89 9.82 -8.51
CA ASP A 327 14.72 10.60 -8.03
C ASP A 327 13.81 11.21 -9.11
N ASN A 328 14.10 10.98 -10.40
CA ASN A 328 13.25 11.41 -11.52
C ASN A 328 12.29 10.30 -11.93
N LEU A 329 11.03 10.68 -12.17
CA LEU A 329 9.97 9.81 -12.65
C LEU A 329 9.67 10.10 -14.12
N PHE A 330 10.02 9.17 -15.00
CA PHE A 330 9.82 9.31 -16.45
C PHE A 330 8.60 8.53 -16.93
N ARG A 331 7.65 9.16 -17.63
CA ARG A 331 6.51 8.46 -18.22
C ARG A 331 6.91 7.79 -19.54
N ILE A 332 6.73 6.48 -19.64
CA ILE A 332 6.95 5.72 -20.88
C ILE A 332 5.81 5.98 -21.87
N ASP A 333 6.13 6.31 -23.12
CA ASP A 333 5.19 6.42 -24.22
C ASP A 333 4.84 5.02 -24.76
N SER A 334 3.86 4.37 -24.13
CA SER A 334 3.41 3.02 -24.48
C SER A 334 2.90 2.91 -25.92
N LYS A 335 2.39 4.00 -26.52
CA LYS A 335 1.91 3.97 -27.91
C LYS A 335 3.05 3.81 -28.90
N LYS A 336 4.22 4.38 -28.61
CA LYS A 336 5.44 4.23 -29.44
C LYS A 336 6.23 2.98 -29.11
N SER A 337 6.11 2.49 -27.89
CA SER A 337 6.95 1.40 -27.39
C SER A 337 6.42 0.01 -27.74
N ASN A 338 5.13 -0.13 -28.10
CA ASN A 338 4.55 -1.44 -28.41
C ASN A 338 5.11 -2.07 -29.70
N GLN A 339 5.33 -3.38 -29.64
CA GLN A 339 5.89 -4.16 -30.74
C GLN A 339 5.05 -5.39 -31.05
N LYS A 340 4.95 -5.78 -32.32
CA LYS A 340 4.29 -7.02 -32.74
C LYS A 340 5.32 -8.10 -33.06
N VAL A 341 5.02 -9.34 -32.70
CA VAL A 341 5.82 -10.52 -33.03
C VAL A 341 4.92 -11.72 -33.29
N THR A 342 5.36 -12.62 -34.16
CA THR A 342 4.67 -13.89 -34.44
C THR A 342 5.55 -15.03 -33.93
N ILE A 343 4.99 -15.85 -33.05
CA ILE A 343 5.64 -17.04 -32.50
C ILE A 343 5.16 -18.26 -33.30
N THR A 344 6.10 -19.10 -33.72
CA THR A 344 5.80 -20.35 -34.43
C THR A 344 6.20 -21.55 -33.57
N SER A 345 5.34 -22.57 -33.57
CA SER A 345 5.45 -23.72 -32.70
C SER A 345 6.75 -24.49 -32.92
N GLY A 346 7.48 -24.80 -31.84
CA GLY A 346 8.74 -25.55 -31.88
C GLY A 346 9.96 -24.80 -32.44
N ASN A 347 9.82 -23.52 -32.78
CA ASN A 347 10.91 -22.70 -33.31
C ASN A 347 11.38 -21.67 -32.27
N THR A 348 12.64 -21.26 -32.38
CA THR A 348 13.19 -20.08 -31.69
C THR A 348 13.04 -18.85 -32.58
N ILE A 349 12.48 -17.79 -32.03
CA ILE A 349 12.20 -16.52 -32.68
C ILE A 349 12.94 -15.41 -31.93
N THR A 350 13.61 -14.53 -32.65
CA THR A 350 14.19 -13.31 -32.10
C THR A 350 13.34 -12.12 -32.53
N ALA A 351 12.72 -11.45 -31.58
CA ALA A 351 12.02 -10.19 -31.83
C ALA A 351 13.03 -9.09 -32.23
N PRO A 352 12.64 -8.15 -33.11
CA PRO A 352 13.39 -6.91 -33.28
C PRO A 352 13.58 -6.18 -31.94
N THR A 353 14.59 -5.32 -31.82
CA THR A 353 14.80 -4.51 -30.61
C THR A 353 13.59 -3.61 -30.35
N MET A 354 13.04 -3.66 -29.14
CA MET A 354 11.96 -2.79 -28.67
C MET A 354 12.54 -1.43 -28.28
N LEU A 355 12.08 -0.36 -28.94
CA LEU A 355 12.50 1.01 -28.62
C LEU A 355 11.56 1.62 -27.56
N LEU A 356 12.09 1.94 -26.39
CA LEU A 356 11.38 2.64 -25.33
C LEU A 356 11.54 4.16 -25.51
N SER A 357 10.41 4.87 -25.47
CA SER A 357 10.35 6.33 -25.58
C SER A 357 9.75 6.97 -24.33
N ILE A 358 10.20 8.18 -23.99
CA ILE A 358 9.59 8.99 -22.93
C ILE A 358 8.55 9.96 -23.48
N ALA A 359 7.41 10.02 -22.80
CA ALA A 359 6.35 10.98 -23.08
C ALA A 359 6.76 12.37 -22.57
N PRO A 360 6.53 13.45 -23.34
CA PRO A 360 6.91 14.80 -22.94
C PRO A 360 6.21 15.22 -21.64
N GLU A 361 6.93 15.91 -20.76
CA GLU A 361 6.36 16.48 -19.53
C GLU A 361 5.22 17.47 -19.82
N LEU A 362 4.32 17.65 -18.86
CA LEU A 362 3.23 18.61 -18.94
C LEU A 362 3.74 20.06 -18.80
N ASP A 363 3.60 20.88 -19.84
CA ASP A 363 3.85 22.32 -19.77
C ASP A 363 2.56 23.14 -19.56
N LEU A 364 1.98 23.01 -18.36
CA LEU A 364 0.73 23.68 -17.99
C LEU A 364 0.89 24.79 -16.94
N ILE A 365 2.10 25.00 -16.44
CA ILE A 365 2.37 25.98 -15.38
C ILE A 365 2.36 27.40 -15.99
N PRO A 366 1.52 28.33 -15.50
CA PRO A 366 1.49 29.71 -15.97
C PRO A 366 2.71 30.49 -15.49
N LYS A 367 2.98 31.66 -16.08
CA LYS A 367 4.06 32.55 -15.60
C LYS A 367 3.87 33.06 -14.17
N LYS A 368 2.61 33.18 -13.73
CA LYS A 368 2.21 33.57 -12.38
C LYS A 368 1.07 32.66 -11.95
N GLY A 369 1.06 32.24 -10.69
CA GLY A 369 0.00 31.39 -10.15
C GLY A 369 -1.40 31.98 -10.40
N ILE A 370 -2.35 31.15 -10.81
CA ILE A 370 -3.67 31.64 -11.25
C ILE A 370 -4.57 32.12 -10.10
N LEU A 371 -4.26 31.75 -8.85
CA LEU A 371 -5.13 32.01 -7.69
C LEU A 371 -5.08 33.49 -7.25
N HIS A 372 -4.01 34.22 -7.61
CA HIS A 372 -3.83 35.65 -7.27
C HIS A 372 -4.98 36.53 -7.79
N ASP A 373 -5.52 36.22 -8.96
CA ASP A 373 -6.58 36.94 -9.66
C ASP A 373 -7.67 35.95 -10.12
N PHE A 374 -8.01 35.00 -9.25
CA PHE A 374 -8.97 33.92 -9.53
C PHE A 374 -10.37 34.44 -9.83
N ASP A 375 -10.98 33.94 -10.91
CA ASP A 375 -12.34 34.25 -11.33
C ASP A 375 -13.02 33.00 -11.93
N ALA A 376 -14.29 33.13 -12.31
CA ALA A 376 -15.06 32.03 -12.88
C ALA A 376 -14.47 31.48 -14.20
N LYS A 377 -13.69 32.27 -14.96
CA LYS A 377 -13.10 31.81 -16.23
C LYS A 377 -11.92 30.87 -15.98
N LYS A 378 -11.20 31.07 -14.87
CA LYS A 378 -10.05 30.24 -14.48
C LYS A 378 -10.42 28.86 -13.95
N ILE A 379 -11.69 28.63 -13.59
CA ILE A 379 -12.20 27.30 -13.25
C ILE A 379 -11.91 26.30 -14.39
N VAL A 380 -12.09 26.72 -15.65
CA VAL A 380 -11.80 25.86 -16.81
C VAL A 380 -10.32 25.48 -16.88
N SER A 381 -9.42 26.41 -16.51
CA SER A 381 -7.98 26.13 -16.45
C SER A 381 -7.63 25.16 -15.32
N VAL A 382 -8.29 25.26 -14.16
CA VAL A 382 -8.14 24.28 -13.07
C VAL A 382 -8.58 22.90 -13.55
N ASP A 383 -9.75 22.78 -14.18
CA ASP A 383 -10.26 21.51 -14.68
C ASP A 383 -9.33 20.86 -15.71
N GLN A 384 -8.80 21.66 -16.65
CA GLN A 384 -7.85 21.19 -17.65
C GLN A 384 -6.53 20.74 -17.01
N PHE A 385 -6.04 21.49 -16.03
CA PHE A 385 -4.83 21.16 -15.30
C PHE A 385 -4.97 19.84 -14.53
N ILE A 386 -6.03 19.69 -13.72
CA ILE A 386 -6.26 18.46 -12.95
C ILE A 386 -6.40 17.26 -13.88
N LYS A 387 -7.23 17.36 -14.93
CA LYS A 387 -7.43 16.24 -15.88
C LYS A 387 -6.14 15.83 -16.58
N ALA A 388 -5.32 16.80 -16.99
CA ALA A 388 -4.04 16.49 -17.61
C ALA A 388 -3.09 15.77 -16.65
N TYR A 389 -3.04 16.17 -15.38
CA TYR A 389 -2.23 15.48 -14.36
C TYR A 389 -2.80 14.11 -13.99
N GLN A 390 -4.13 13.94 -13.92
CA GLN A 390 -4.75 12.63 -13.74
C GLN A 390 -4.40 11.68 -14.88
N GLU A 391 -4.47 12.15 -16.14
CA GLU A 391 -4.10 11.35 -17.30
C GLU A 391 -2.58 11.07 -17.35
N TYR A 392 -1.75 12.05 -17.03
CA TYR A 392 -0.29 11.96 -17.13
C TYR A 392 0.35 11.18 -15.97
N TYR A 393 -0.19 11.23 -14.76
CA TYR A 393 0.36 10.52 -13.59
C TYR A 393 -0.51 9.34 -13.13
N GLU A 394 -1.63 9.11 -13.80
CA GLU A 394 -2.60 8.05 -13.47
C GLU A 394 -3.13 8.15 -12.05
N ILE A 395 -3.56 9.37 -11.69
CA ILE A 395 -4.16 9.68 -10.39
C ILE A 395 -5.68 9.45 -10.51
N PRO A 396 -6.24 8.38 -9.92
CA PRO A 396 -7.60 7.95 -10.24
C PRO A 396 -8.65 8.93 -9.76
N GLY A 397 -8.53 9.43 -8.53
CA GLY A 397 -9.51 10.27 -7.87
C GLY A 397 -8.87 11.46 -7.15
N VAL A 398 -9.54 12.61 -7.21
CA VAL A 398 -9.10 13.86 -6.58
C VAL A 398 -10.30 14.56 -5.94
N SER A 399 -10.15 15.05 -4.72
CA SER A 399 -11.02 16.05 -4.10
C SER A 399 -10.21 17.34 -3.89
N LEU A 400 -10.66 18.46 -4.47
CA LEU A 400 -9.94 19.73 -4.47
C LEU A 400 -10.83 20.86 -3.96
N ALA A 401 -10.31 21.66 -3.04
CA ALA A 401 -10.90 22.93 -2.61
C ALA A 401 -9.87 24.05 -2.71
N LEU A 402 -10.28 25.21 -3.24
CA LEU A 402 -9.46 26.42 -3.33
C LEU A 402 -10.01 27.49 -2.39
N ILE A 403 -9.11 28.15 -1.69
CA ILE A 403 -9.39 29.25 -0.77
C ILE A 403 -8.88 30.54 -1.41
N LYS A 404 -9.75 31.55 -1.53
CA LYS A 404 -9.38 32.90 -1.96
C LYS A 404 -10.09 33.94 -1.11
N ASP A 405 -9.36 34.96 -0.70
CA ASP A 405 -9.85 36.03 0.17
C ASP A 405 -10.48 35.49 1.47
N GLY A 406 -9.87 34.42 2.02
CA GLY A 406 -10.27 33.80 3.27
C GLY A 406 -11.60 33.07 3.21
N LYS A 407 -12.03 32.65 2.02
CA LYS A 407 -13.29 31.94 1.78
C LYS A 407 -13.08 30.79 0.81
N LEU A 408 -13.92 29.77 0.91
CA LEU A 408 -14.01 28.73 -0.12
C LEU A 408 -14.44 29.38 -1.45
N ALA A 409 -13.54 29.36 -2.43
CA ALA A 409 -13.73 29.99 -3.73
C ALA A 409 -14.12 28.97 -4.81
N TYR A 410 -13.68 27.72 -4.64
CA TYR A 410 -13.95 26.64 -5.56
C TYR A 410 -13.87 25.29 -4.84
N HIS A 411 -14.72 24.36 -5.22
CA HIS A 411 -14.66 22.96 -4.81
C HIS A 411 -15.07 22.07 -5.98
N GLN A 412 -14.33 21.00 -6.22
CA GLN A 412 -14.68 20.00 -7.21
C GLN A 412 -14.01 18.66 -6.92
N THR A 413 -14.70 17.59 -7.31
CA THR A 413 -14.15 16.23 -7.34
C THR A 413 -13.89 15.77 -8.78
N TYR A 414 -12.89 14.92 -8.95
CA TYR A 414 -12.47 14.41 -10.25
C TYR A 414 -12.22 12.92 -10.20
N GLY A 415 -12.51 12.24 -11.31
CA GLY A 415 -12.14 10.85 -11.54
C GLY A 415 -12.95 9.83 -10.76
N ILE A 416 -12.30 8.77 -10.28
CA ILE A 416 -12.91 7.54 -9.79
C ILE A 416 -12.39 7.09 -8.42
N LYS A 417 -13.28 6.47 -7.63
CA LYS A 417 -12.99 5.83 -6.34
C LYS A 417 -12.19 4.54 -6.51
N ASN A 418 -12.34 3.86 -7.64
CA ASN A 418 -11.81 2.53 -7.90
C ASN A 418 -11.58 2.34 -9.40
N ALA A 419 -10.34 2.05 -9.80
CA ALA A 419 -9.92 1.91 -11.21
C ALA A 419 -10.47 0.67 -11.93
N TYR A 420 -11.04 -0.28 -11.18
CA TYR A 420 -11.67 -1.47 -11.73
C TYR A 420 -13.18 -1.29 -11.93
N THR A 421 -13.89 -0.79 -10.91
CA THR A 421 -15.36 -0.58 -11.01
C THR A 421 -15.72 0.70 -11.75
N GLU A 422 -14.77 1.63 -11.88
CA GLU A 422 -14.94 2.96 -12.48
C GLU A 422 -16.01 3.82 -11.76
N GLU A 423 -16.33 3.51 -10.50
CA GLU A 423 -17.22 4.33 -9.69
C GLU A 423 -16.65 5.73 -9.52
N LYS A 424 -17.45 6.77 -9.76
CA LYS A 424 -16.98 8.17 -9.74
C LYS A 424 -16.73 8.67 -8.33
N VAL A 425 -15.75 9.54 -8.18
CA VAL A 425 -15.63 10.39 -6.98
C VAL A 425 -16.71 11.47 -7.05
N ASP A 426 -17.58 11.51 -6.05
CA ASP A 426 -18.56 12.57 -5.79
C ASP A 426 -18.29 13.31 -4.47
N ASP A 427 -19.14 14.30 -4.15
CA ASP A 427 -19.11 15.16 -2.95
C ASP A 427 -19.25 14.40 -1.61
N THR A 428 -19.60 13.10 -1.65
CA THR A 428 -19.69 12.24 -0.47
C THR A 428 -18.49 11.31 -0.29
N THR A 429 -17.65 11.18 -1.32
CA THR A 429 -16.45 10.34 -1.28
C THR A 429 -15.50 10.78 -0.19
N LEU A 430 -15.09 9.85 0.68
CA LEU A 430 -14.07 10.12 1.69
C LEU A 430 -12.73 9.49 1.33
N PHE A 431 -11.66 10.20 1.66
CA PHE A 431 -10.28 9.82 1.42
C PHE A 431 -9.55 9.67 2.74
N GLU A 432 -8.55 8.80 2.80
CA GLU A 432 -7.60 8.81 3.92
C GLU A 432 -6.84 10.15 3.96
N ALA A 433 -6.83 10.75 5.14
CA ALA A 433 -6.17 12.03 5.39
C ALA A 433 -4.79 11.87 6.03
N ALA A 434 -4.39 10.64 6.37
CA ALA A 434 -3.05 10.33 6.86
C ALA A 434 -2.59 11.32 7.95
N SER A 435 -1.36 11.84 7.85
CA SER A 435 -0.78 12.77 8.82
C SER A 435 -1.51 14.11 9.00
N ILE A 436 -2.46 14.48 8.14
CA ILE A 436 -3.31 15.66 8.38
C ILE A 436 -4.24 15.44 9.60
N THR A 437 -4.36 14.21 10.09
CA THR A 437 -4.97 13.88 11.40
C THR A 437 -4.31 14.65 12.56
N LYS A 438 -2.98 14.81 12.53
CA LYS A 438 -2.20 15.39 13.63
C LYS A 438 -2.62 16.81 14.01
N PRO A 439 -2.67 17.79 13.09
CA PRO A 439 -3.10 19.15 13.43
C PRO A 439 -4.52 19.21 14.00
N VAL A 440 -5.44 18.32 13.59
CA VAL A 440 -6.78 18.23 14.17
C VAL A 440 -6.70 17.78 15.63
N PHE A 441 -5.94 16.73 15.92
CA PHE A 441 -5.72 16.28 17.30
C PHE A 441 -4.96 17.33 18.14
N GLY A 442 -3.93 17.96 17.57
CA GLY A 442 -3.18 19.04 18.22
C GLY A 442 -4.08 20.21 18.62
N PHE A 443 -5.03 20.61 17.76
CA PHE A 443 -6.02 21.62 18.11
C PHE A 443 -6.87 21.20 19.32
N ALA A 444 -7.34 19.94 19.37
CA ALA A 444 -8.07 19.41 20.53
C ALA A 444 -7.24 19.47 21.82
N VAL A 445 -5.95 19.11 21.74
CA VAL A 445 -5.04 19.20 22.88
C VAL A 445 -4.89 20.65 23.35
N MET A 446 -4.76 21.61 22.45
CA MET A 446 -4.68 23.03 22.81
C MET A 446 -5.95 23.54 23.51
N ARG A 447 -7.13 23.01 23.16
CA ARG A 447 -8.39 23.30 23.87
C ARG A 447 -8.37 22.77 25.31
N LEU A 448 -7.76 21.62 25.55
CA LEU A 448 -7.56 21.07 26.90
C LEU A 448 -6.55 21.88 27.71
N VAL A 449 -5.49 22.37 27.06
CA VAL A 449 -4.51 23.29 27.67
C VAL A 449 -5.19 24.58 28.14
N GLU A 450 -6.08 25.16 27.33
CA GLU A 450 -6.85 26.35 27.72
C GLU A 450 -7.71 26.19 28.97
N ARG A 451 -8.15 24.96 29.24
CA ARG A 451 -8.95 24.60 30.41
C ARG A 451 -8.10 24.13 31.59
N GLY A 452 -6.77 24.05 31.41
CA GLY A 452 -5.85 23.57 32.44
C GLY A 452 -5.98 22.07 32.71
N GLU A 453 -6.60 21.30 31.82
CA GLU A 453 -6.74 19.84 31.97
C GLU A 453 -5.43 19.10 31.66
N ILE A 454 -4.61 19.68 30.78
CA ILE A 454 -3.25 19.23 30.49
C ILE A 454 -2.29 20.42 30.45
N ASP A 455 -1.16 20.28 31.13
CA ASP A 455 -0.02 21.20 31.05
C ASP A 455 0.94 20.73 29.94
N LEU A 456 1.29 21.63 29.03
CA LEU A 456 2.17 21.35 27.89
C LEU A 456 3.58 20.93 28.29
N ASP A 457 4.06 21.43 29.42
CA ASP A 457 5.45 21.28 29.86
C ASP A 457 5.59 20.29 31.02
N LYS A 458 4.46 19.79 31.55
CA LYS A 458 4.48 18.69 32.51
C LYS A 458 4.80 17.37 31.80
N PRO A 459 5.75 16.58 32.32
CA PRO A 459 6.06 15.28 31.75
C PRO A 459 4.86 14.32 31.70
N LEU A 460 4.64 13.70 30.53
CA LEU A 460 3.50 12.84 30.25
C LEU A 460 3.41 11.64 31.19
N TYR A 461 4.56 11.08 31.60
CA TYR A 461 4.61 9.93 32.51
C TYR A 461 3.94 10.20 33.86
N GLN A 462 3.88 11.47 34.30
CA GLN A 462 3.22 11.85 35.55
C GLN A 462 1.69 11.81 35.45
N TYR A 463 1.14 11.83 34.23
CA TYR A 463 -0.29 11.58 33.99
C TYR A 463 -0.54 10.09 33.74
N LEU A 464 0.28 9.46 32.89
CA LEU A 464 0.17 8.06 32.53
C LEU A 464 1.55 7.48 32.22
N PRO A 465 2.11 6.61 33.08
CA PRO A 465 3.34 5.89 32.78
C PRO A 465 3.22 5.02 31.52
N PHE A 466 4.30 4.90 30.76
CA PHE A 466 4.37 4.05 29.57
C PHE A 466 5.39 2.93 29.75
N GLU A 467 4.91 1.78 30.21
CA GLU A 467 5.75 0.64 30.57
C GLU A 467 6.66 0.14 29.43
N ALA A 468 6.17 0.14 28.18
CA ALA A 468 6.94 -0.40 27.05
C ALA A 468 8.27 0.34 26.79
N ILE A 469 8.38 1.59 27.21
CA ILE A 469 9.58 2.43 27.07
C ILE A 469 10.24 2.76 28.42
N ALA A 470 9.74 2.18 29.51
CA ALA A 470 10.23 2.49 30.86
C ALA A 470 11.68 2.02 31.10
N HIS A 471 12.21 1.18 30.21
CA HIS A 471 13.61 0.77 30.21
C HIS A 471 14.59 1.92 29.93
N ASP A 472 14.12 3.02 29.32
CA ASP A 472 14.92 4.22 29.06
C ASP A 472 14.38 5.43 29.82
N GLU A 473 15.05 5.79 30.93
CA GLU A 473 14.70 6.89 31.83
C GLU A 473 14.44 8.25 31.13
N ARG A 474 14.97 8.48 29.92
CA ARG A 474 14.71 9.70 29.14
C ARG A 474 13.23 9.88 28.81
N TYR A 475 12.41 8.82 28.79
CA TYR A 475 10.96 8.95 28.57
C TYR A 475 10.27 9.85 29.61
N LYS A 476 10.86 9.98 30.80
CA LYS A 476 10.37 10.87 31.87
C LYS A 476 10.55 12.36 31.53
N LEU A 477 11.22 12.70 30.43
CA LEU A 477 11.36 14.06 29.92
C LEU A 477 10.31 14.40 28.84
N ILE A 478 9.58 13.42 28.33
CA ILE A 478 8.62 13.64 27.23
C ILE A 478 7.41 14.43 27.76
N THR A 479 7.10 15.55 27.13
CA THR A 479 5.96 16.42 27.44
C THR A 479 4.98 16.47 26.27
N ALA A 480 3.79 17.03 26.47
CA ALA A 480 2.86 17.24 25.37
C ALA A 480 3.44 18.21 24.33
N ARG A 481 4.21 19.22 24.75
CA ARG A 481 4.96 20.10 23.84
C ARG A 481 5.91 19.29 22.95
N HIS A 482 6.72 18.40 23.53
CA HIS A 482 7.64 17.55 22.74
C HIS A 482 6.92 16.70 21.71
N VAL A 483 5.73 16.17 22.02
CA VAL A 483 4.92 15.41 21.05
C VAL A 483 4.47 16.31 19.90
N LEU A 484 3.82 17.43 20.22
CA LEU A 484 3.24 18.33 19.21
C LEU A 484 4.31 18.99 18.32
N THR A 485 5.56 19.05 18.77
CA THR A 485 6.67 19.68 18.03
C THR A 485 7.64 18.66 17.42
N HIS A 486 7.33 17.36 17.50
CA HIS A 486 8.18 16.27 17.00
C HIS A 486 9.59 16.23 17.61
N LYS A 487 9.68 16.49 18.92
CA LYS A 487 10.92 16.48 19.70
C LYS A 487 10.93 15.41 20.79
N THR A 488 10.19 14.31 20.60
CA THR A 488 10.10 13.23 21.59
C THR A 488 11.33 12.33 21.63
N GLY A 489 12.13 12.29 20.55
CA GLY A 489 13.16 11.30 20.34
C GLY A 489 12.64 9.96 19.82
N PHE A 490 11.33 9.76 19.71
CA PHE A 490 10.79 8.51 19.15
C PHE A 490 11.00 8.43 17.62
N PRO A 491 11.10 7.22 17.03
CA PRO A 491 10.88 7.01 15.60
C PRO A 491 9.50 7.50 15.16
N ASN A 492 9.28 7.55 13.84
CA ASN A 492 7.94 7.72 13.31
C ASN A 492 7.02 6.59 13.75
N TRP A 493 7.49 5.36 13.53
CA TRP A 493 6.87 4.12 14.00
C TRP A 493 7.92 3.16 14.51
N ALA A 494 7.61 2.37 15.55
CA ALA A 494 8.56 1.41 16.11
C ALA A 494 9.05 0.39 15.05
N TRP A 495 8.18 -0.05 14.15
CA TRP A 495 8.50 -0.99 13.07
C TRP A 495 9.49 -0.43 12.02
N MET A 496 9.79 0.87 12.04
CA MET A 496 10.82 1.45 11.17
C MET A 496 12.23 1.27 11.73
N ASN A 497 12.38 0.81 12.97
CA ASN A 497 13.67 0.41 13.53
C ASN A 497 13.94 -1.06 13.17
N ASP A 498 15.21 -1.41 12.97
CA ASP A 498 15.64 -2.76 12.56
C ASP A 498 15.14 -3.88 13.48
N ASP A 499 14.99 -3.61 14.77
CA ASP A 499 14.52 -4.57 15.78
C ASP A 499 13.03 -4.42 16.12
N GLY A 500 12.33 -3.53 15.42
CA GLY A 500 10.91 -3.21 15.62
C GLY A 500 10.58 -2.57 16.97
N LYS A 501 11.58 -2.19 17.78
CA LYS A 501 11.35 -1.65 19.13
C LYS A 501 11.16 -0.14 19.11
N LEU A 502 10.39 0.33 20.09
CA LEU A 502 10.20 1.75 20.33
C LEU A 502 11.33 2.29 21.22
N ASP A 503 12.37 2.82 20.58
CA ASP A 503 13.55 3.38 21.27
C ASP A 503 13.63 4.92 21.14
N ILE A 504 14.18 5.56 22.16
CA ILE A 504 14.44 7.00 22.17
C ILE A 504 15.79 7.28 21.48
N LYS A 505 15.75 7.88 20.29
CA LYS A 505 16.92 8.18 19.44
C LYS A 505 17.78 9.32 19.96
N PHE A 506 17.17 10.31 20.61
CA PHE A 506 17.85 11.46 21.22
C PHE A 506 17.13 11.95 22.46
N THR A 507 17.78 12.78 23.28
CA THR A 507 17.18 13.33 24.49
C THR A 507 15.95 14.19 24.16
N PRO A 508 14.75 13.89 24.69
CA PRO A 508 13.54 14.66 24.36
C PRO A 508 13.73 16.17 24.53
N GLY A 509 13.31 16.94 23.53
CA GLY A 509 13.44 18.39 23.47
C GLY A 509 14.72 18.91 22.79
N THR A 510 15.76 18.09 22.59
CA THR A 510 17.05 18.57 22.06
C THR A 510 17.16 18.54 20.55
N ASP A 511 16.40 17.67 19.87
CA ASP A 511 16.48 17.48 18.43
C ASP A 511 15.09 17.19 17.81
N TYR A 512 15.03 17.07 16.49
CA TYR A 512 13.83 16.77 15.73
C TYR A 512 13.85 15.33 15.18
N ASN A 513 12.71 14.66 15.28
CA ASN A 513 12.39 13.51 14.43
C ASN A 513 10.88 13.35 14.35
N TYR A 514 10.36 13.30 13.12
CA TYR A 514 8.93 13.16 12.89
C TYR A 514 8.40 11.88 13.54
N SER A 515 7.37 12.00 14.39
CA SER A 515 6.88 10.91 15.24
C SER A 515 5.37 10.72 15.24
N GLY A 516 4.89 9.60 14.70
CA GLY A 516 3.52 9.11 14.90
C GLY A 516 3.31 8.47 16.27
N GLU A 517 4.31 7.71 16.75
CA GLU A 517 4.32 7.10 18.10
C GLU A 517 4.10 8.13 19.21
N GLY A 518 4.69 9.32 19.07
CA GLY A 518 4.47 10.41 20.02
C GLY A 518 3.00 10.81 20.13
N PHE A 519 2.30 10.91 18.99
CA PHE A 519 0.88 11.26 18.93
C PHE A 519 0.00 10.15 19.50
N GLU A 520 0.35 8.88 19.29
CA GLU A 520 -0.35 7.75 19.90
C GLU A 520 -0.15 7.69 21.42
N TYR A 521 1.04 8.04 21.91
CA TYR A 521 1.26 8.18 23.35
C TYR A 521 0.43 9.34 23.94
N LEU A 522 0.42 10.50 23.28
CA LEU A 522 -0.38 11.64 23.73
C LEU A 522 -1.89 11.34 23.69
N LYS A 523 -2.39 10.61 22.69
CA LYS A 523 -3.77 10.09 22.65
C LYS A 523 -4.10 9.31 23.92
N ARG A 524 -3.21 8.38 24.33
CA ARG A 524 -3.40 7.56 25.55
C ARG A 524 -3.44 8.42 26.81
N VAL A 525 -2.56 9.41 26.92
CA VAL A 525 -2.56 10.35 28.05
C VAL A 525 -3.86 11.16 28.09
N VAL A 526 -4.25 11.75 26.96
CA VAL A 526 -5.44 12.61 26.84
C VAL A 526 -6.72 11.85 27.15
N THR A 527 -6.89 10.65 26.60
CA THR A 527 -8.03 9.78 26.93
C THR A 527 -8.01 9.33 28.39
N HIS A 528 -6.82 9.09 28.96
CA HIS A 528 -6.68 8.76 30.38
C HIS A 528 -7.09 9.91 31.30
N ILE A 529 -6.68 11.15 31.04
CA ILE A 529 -6.98 12.29 31.93
C ILE A 529 -8.42 12.76 31.79
N THR A 530 -8.98 12.73 30.58
CA THR A 530 -10.36 13.18 30.31
C THR A 530 -11.40 12.11 30.62
N LYS A 531 -10.99 10.83 30.65
CA LYS A 531 -11.88 9.65 30.72
C LYS A 531 -12.90 9.57 29.57
N LYS A 532 -12.63 10.26 28.46
CA LYS A 532 -13.46 10.25 27.25
C LYS A 532 -12.88 9.33 26.19
N ASP A 533 -13.76 8.75 25.39
CA ASP A 533 -13.37 8.18 24.10
C ASP A 533 -12.78 9.27 23.19
N ILE A 534 -11.79 8.91 22.37
CA ILE A 534 -11.09 9.88 21.54
C ILE A 534 -12.01 10.49 20.47
N ASN A 535 -12.95 9.73 19.90
CA ASN A 535 -13.87 10.24 18.89
C ASN A 535 -14.83 11.26 19.51
N VAL A 536 -15.33 10.99 20.73
CA VAL A 536 -16.17 11.94 21.48
C VAL A 536 -15.41 13.23 21.76
N LEU A 537 -14.15 13.12 22.20
CA LEU A 537 -13.32 14.29 22.46
C LEU A 537 -13.10 15.13 21.19
N LEU A 538 -12.74 14.50 20.06
CA LEU A 538 -12.56 15.20 18.79
C LEU A 538 -13.85 15.87 18.31
N GLN A 539 -14.98 15.19 18.46
CA GLN A 539 -16.29 15.71 18.10
C GLN A 539 -16.59 17.02 18.85
N GLU A 540 -16.39 17.02 20.16
CA GLU A 540 -16.68 18.16 21.04
C GLU A 540 -15.69 19.31 20.85
N GLU A 541 -14.39 19.00 20.71
CA GLU A 541 -13.33 20.02 20.72
C GLU A 541 -13.05 20.61 19.35
N VAL A 542 -13.29 19.87 18.27
CA VAL A 542 -12.85 20.26 16.92
C VAL A 542 -13.93 20.10 15.87
N LEU A 543 -14.52 18.91 15.74
CA LEU A 543 -15.37 18.61 14.59
C LEU A 543 -16.66 19.44 14.59
N THR A 544 -17.44 19.42 15.68
CA THR A 544 -18.65 20.25 15.78
C THR A 544 -18.34 21.74 15.78
N PRO A 545 -17.38 22.26 16.58
CA PRO A 545 -17.10 23.70 16.61
C PRO A 545 -16.62 24.28 15.28
N LEU A 546 -15.88 23.50 14.49
CA LEU A 546 -15.34 23.94 13.20
C LEU A 546 -16.16 23.48 12.00
N GLY A 547 -17.17 22.63 12.18
CA GLY A 547 -18.04 22.16 11.10
C GLY A 547 -17.38 21.09 10.22
N LEU A 548 -16.78 20.08 10.84
CA LEU A 548 -16.12 18.94 10.20
C LEU A 548 -17.01 17.69 10.24
N GLU A 549 -18.26 17.80 9.79
CA GLU A 549 -19.30 16.77 9.95
C GLU A 549 -19.05 15.51 9.09
N HIS A 550 -18.25 15.62 8.01
CA HIS A 550 -17.84 14.51 7.15
C HIS A 550 -16.42 14.05 7.46
N THR A 551 -16.13 13.81 8.75
CA THR A 551 -14.81 13.40 9.21
C THR A 551 -14.92 12.26 10.20
N TYR A 552 -14.21 11.16 9.93
CA TYR A 552 -14.27 9.93 10.71
C TYR A 552 -12.85 9.40 10.97
N PHE A 553 -12.62 8.72 12.10
CA PHE A 553 -11.29 8.22 12.47
C PHE A 553 -11.26 6.69 12.60
N GLU A 554 -12.41 6.05 12.56
CA GLU A 554 -12.58 4.61 12.69
C GLU A 554 -13.73 4.09 11.82
N LYS A 555 -13.67 2.80 11.52
CA LYS A 555 -14.63 2.05 10.73
C LYS A 555 -16.04 2.22 11.28
N ASN A 556 -16.97 2.58 10.41
CA ASN A 556 -18.40 2.64 10.69
C ASN A 556 -19.20 2.41 9.40
N GLU A 557 -20.50 2.13 9.55
CA GLU A 557 -21.38 1.76 8.42
C GLU A 557 -21.48 2.82 7.32
N TYR A 558 -21.28 4.11 7.65
CA TYR A 558 -21.31 5.17 6.65
C TYR A 558 -19.97 5.23 5.90
N LEU A 559 -18.86 5.26 6.63
CA LEU A 559 -17.51 5.31 6.04
C LEU A 559 -17.27 4.13 5.09
N GLU A 560 -17.67 2.91 5.45
CA GLU A 560 -17.57 1.73 4.59
C GLU A 560 -18.24 1.88 3.22
N LYS A 561 -19.30 2.70 3.13
CA LYS A 561 -20.07 2.88 1.89
C LYS A 561 -19.51 3.98 0.99
N VAL A 562 -18.78 4.94 1.57
CA VAL A 562 -18.38 6.17 0.85
C VAL A 562 -16.87 6.32 0.67
N VAL A 563 -16.05 5.52 1.35
CA VAL A 563 -14.60 5.58 1.23
C VAL A 563 -14.13 5.16 -0.16
N ALA A 564 -13.13 5.87 -0.70
CA ALA A 564 -12.46 5.47 -1.93
C ALA A 564 -11.51 4.27 -1.69
N ASN A 565 -11.18 3.52 -2.75
CA ASN A 565 -10.01 2.64 -2.73
C ASN A 565 -8.75 3.47 -2.94
N GLY A 566 -7.67 3.12 -2.25
CA GLY A 566 -6.33 3.61 -2.59
C GLY A 566 -5.84 2.99 -3.90
N HIS A 567 -4.84 3.61 -4.53
CA HIS A 567 -4.21 3.04 -5.72
C HIS A 567 -2.70 3.19 -5.70
N PHE A 568 -2.03 2.10 -6.04
CA PHE A 568 -0.64 2.15 -6.47
C PHE A 568 -0.60 1.92 -7.97
N ASP A 569 0.00 2.84 -8.71
CA ASP A 569 0.18 2.72 -10.15
C ASP A 569 -1.15 2.46 -10.89
N ASN A 570 -2.20 3.15 -10.42
CA ASN A 570 -3.59 3.02 -10.90
C ASN A 570 -4.23 1.64 -10.67
N MET A 571 -3.58 0.77 -9.90
CA MET A 571 -4.13 -0.51 -9.45
C MET A 571 -4.80 -0.31 -8.08
N PRO A 572 -6.09 -0.66 -7.92
CA PRO A 572 -6.80 -0.45 -6.67
C PRO A 572 -6.23 -1.34 -5.55
N THR A 573 -6.22 -0.81 -4.34
CA THR A 573 -5.88 -1.49 -3.10
C THR A 573 -7.12 -1.80 -2.29
N ARG A 574 -6.97 -2.68 -1.30
CA ARG A 574 -8.06 -3.08 -0.42
C ARG A 574 -8.53 -1.92 0.45
N ILE A 575 -9.77 -2.03 0.89
CA ILE A 575 -10.30 -1.13 1.93
C ILE A 575 -9.90 -1.72 3.28
N ASP A 576 -8.88 -1.15 3.91
CA ASP A 576 -8.45 -1.48 5.28
C ASP A 576 -8.85 -0.34 6.22
N LEU A 577 -10.13 -0.32 6.62
CA LEU A 577 -10.63 0.74 7.48
C LEU A 577 -10.15 0.57 8.92
N PRO A 578 -9.80 1.69 9.58
CA PRO A 578 -9.27 1.63 10.92
C PRO A 578 -10.27 1.04 11.94
N GLY A 579 -9.96 -0.10 12.56
CA GLY A 579 -10.76 -0.63 13.68
C GLY A 579 -10.81 0.25 14.93
N LYS A 580 -9.84 1.15 15.13
CA LYS A 580 -9.80 2.16 16.21
C LYS A 580 -9.18 3.46 15.74
N ALA A 581 -9.58 4.59 16.30
CA ALA A 581 -8.98 5.88 15.96
C ALA A 581 -7.48 5.99 16.34
N GLY A 582 -6.63 6.36 15.37
CA GLY A 582 -5.22 6.71 15.51
C GLY A 582 -5.00 8.19 15.22
N MET A 583 -4.34 8.91 16.13
CA MET A 583 -4.19 10.38 16.08
C MET A 583 -3.04 10.86 15.19
N ALA A 584 -2.31 9.93 14.61
CA ALA A 584 -1.27 10.23 13.63
C ALA A 584 -1.69 10.02 12.18
N TRP A 585 -2.75 9.25 11.87
CA TRP A 585 -2.96 8.75 10.51
C TRP A 585 -4.40 8.36 10.09
N SER A 586 -5.33 8.11 11.02
CA SER A 586 -6.55 7.34 10.71
C SER A 586 -7.75 8.17 10.21
N MET A 587 -7.61 9.49 10.14
CA MET A 587 -8.71 10.37 9.72
C MET A 587 -9.09 10.13 8.26
N HIS A 588 -10.39 10.13 7.99
CA HIS A 588 -11.00 10.09 6.68
C HIS A 588 -11.87 11.33 6.50
N THR A 589 -11.68 12.08 5.42
CA THR A 589 -12.42 13.32 5.13
C THR A 589 -12.34 13.64 3.63
N GLU A 590 -12.89 14.78 3.23
CA GLU A 590 -12.75 15.37 1.89
C GLU A 590 -12.36 16.87 1.95
N ALA A 591 -12.00 17.46 0.81
CA ALA A 591 -11.38 18.78 0.72
C ALA A 591 -12.29 19.94 1.17
N LYS A 592 -13.59 19.89 0.85
CA LYS A 592 -14.58 20.91 1.20
C LYS A 592 -14.75 21.02 2.71
N THR A 593 -14.98 19.89 3.39
CA THR A 593 -15.13 19.83 4.84
C THR A 593 -13.82 20.22 5.51
N PHE A 594 -12.69 19.69 5.06
CA PHE A 594 -11.40 20.01 5.67
C PHE A 594 -10.97 21.48 5.47
N THR A 595 -11.49 22.15 4.44
CA THR A 595 -11.33 23.61 4.28
C THR A 595 -11.87 24.39 5.48
N ASN A 596 -12.91 23.90 6.17
CA ASN A 596 -13.41 24.55 7.37
C ASN A 596 -12.39 24.55 8.52
N PHE A 597 -11.57 23.50 8.63
CA PHE A 597 -10.47 23.46 9.60
C PHE A 597 -9.42 24.53 9.28
N ILE A 598 -9.00 24.61 8.02
CA ILE A 598 -8.02 25.61 7.57
C ILE A 598 -8.53 27.05 7.75
N LEU A 599 -9.78 27.32 7.38
CA LEU A 599 -10.41 28.63 7.60
C LEU A 599 -10.62 28.93 9.09
N GLY A 600 -10.95 27.93 9.90
CA GLY A 600 -11.05 28.04 11.35
C GLY A 600 -9.73 28.50 11.96
N LEU A 601 -8.61 27.88 11.57
CA LEU A 601 -7.27 28.33 11.96
C LEU A 601 -6.97 29.75 11.46
N SER A 602 -7.20 30.04 10.17
CA SER A 602 -6.94 31.37 9.59
C SER A 602 -7.69 32.50 10.33
N THR A 603 -8.93 32.23 10.73
CA THR A 603 -9.80 33.17 11.45
C THR A 603 -9.66 33.09 12.98
N LYS A 604 -8.74 32.26 13.49
CA LYS A 604 -8.48 32.03 14.91
C LYS A 604 -9.71 31.52 15.67
N LYS A 605 -10.63 30.86 14.97
CA LYS A 605 -11.88 30.35 15.55
C LYS A 605 -11.57 29.21 16.53
N GLY A 606 -12.13 29.30 17.73
CA GLY A 606 -12.11 28.21 18.71
C GLY A 606 -10.92 28.19 19.66
N LEU A 607 -9.94 29.09 19.56
CA LEU A 607 -8.88 29.25 20.57
C LEU A 607 -8.86 30.70 21.10
N LYS A 608 -8.45 30.87 22.36
CA LYS A 608 -8.11 32.16 22.94
C LYS A 608 -6.89 32.75 22.21
N PRO A 609 -6.76 34.08 22.11
CA PRO A 609 -5.65 34.72 21.41
C PRO A 609 -4.26 34.24 21.85
N GLU A 610 -4.07 34.01 23.15
CA GLU A 610 -2.80 33.59 23.76
C GLU A 610 -2.44 32.16 23.35
N THR A 611 -3.40 31.25 23.42
CA THR A 611 -3.24 29.84 23.02
C THR A 611 -3.01 29.72 21.53
N TYR A 612 -3.76 30.48 20.72
CA TYR A 612 -3.55 30.54 19.27
C TYR A 612 -2.12 30.99 18.96
N LYS A 613 -1.65 32.07 19.63
CA LYS A 613 -0.28 32.55 19.46
C LYS A 613 0.74 31.47 19.84
N GLN A 614 0.50 30.73 20.91
CA GLN A 614 1.38 29.64 21.33
C GLN A 614 1.40 28.50 20.30
N MET A 615 0.25 28.11 19.73
CA MET A 615 0.15 27.05 18.72
C MET A 615 0.93 27.35 17.44
N PHE A 616 1.01 28.63 17.04
CA PHE A 616 1.70 29.10 15.83
C PHE A 616 3.11 29.66 16.09
N THR A 617 3.61 29.57 17.33
CA THR A 617 5.01 29.93 17.62
C THR A 617 5.92 28.85 17.02
N ILE A 618 7.01 29.24 16.37
CA ILE A 618 8.02 28.30 15.86
C ILE A 618 8.67 27.60 17.05
N GLU A 619 8.50 26.29 17.13
CA GLU A 619 9.04 25.44 18.20
C GLU A 619 10.14 24.51 17.67
N THR A 620 10.05 24.14 16.39
CA THR A 620 11.01 23.26 15.70
C THR A 620 11.33 23.80 14.33
N THR A 621 12.62 23.80 13.97
CA THR A 621 13.12 24.07 12.62
C THR A 621 13.50 22.74 11.98
N ILE A 622 13.08 22.52 10.74
CA ILE A 622 13.46 21.32 9.97
C ILE A 622 14.67 21.69 9.12
N ALA A 623 15.73 20.89 9.20
CA ALA A 623 16.96 21.16 8.44
C ALA A 623 16.72 21.02 6.93
N GLU A 624 17.48 21.78 6.13
CA GLU A 624 17.28 21.89 4.68
C GLU A 624 17.59 20.58 3.92
N ASP A 625 18.43 19.73 4.50
CA ASP A 625 18.85 18.41 4.00
C ASP A 625 17.91 17.26 4.40
N GLU A 626 17.07 17.44 5.43
CA GLU A 626 16.08 16.45 5.85
C GLU A 626 14.73 16.59 5.11
N GLY A 627 14.48 17.75 4.51
CA GLY A 627 13.34 18.00 3.64
C GLY A 627 13.74 17.99 2.17
N LYS A 628 12.85 17.56 1.27
CA LYS A 628 12.98 17.88 -0.16
C LYS A 628 12.66 19.37 -0.37
N ASN A 629 13.34 20.24 0.37
CA ASN A 629 12.99 21.65 0.49
C ASN A 629 13.15 22.32 -0.87
N ARG A 630 12.13 23.10 -1.24
CA ARG A 630 12.26 23.99 -2.41
C ARG A 630 13.31 25.04 -2.06
N PRO A 631 14.30 25.31 -2.93
CA PRO A 631 15.32 26.31 -2.66
C PRO A 631 14.69 27.64 -2.20
N GLY A 632 15.12 28.13 -1.03
CA GLY A 632 14.62 29.38 -0.43
C GLY A 632 13.31 29.24 0.36
N TRP A 633 12.87 28.03 0.69
CA TRP A 633 11.76 27.76 1.60
C TRP A 633 12.30 27.22 2.91
N GLU A 634 11.88 27.79 4.02
CA GLU A 634 12.28 27.35 5.36
C GLU A 634 11.09 26.67 6.04
N GLU A 635 11.28 25.45 6.54
CA GLU A 635 10.22 24.64 7.13
C GLU A 635 10.32 24.54 8.66
N TYR A 636 9.15 24.57 9.31
CA TYR A 636 9.01 24.64 10.76
C TYR A 636 7.81 23.83 11.25
N PHE A 637 7.83 23.50 12.54
CA PHE A 637 6.63 23.13 13.29
C PHE A 637 6.36 24.12 14.42
N GLY A 638 5.08 24.47 14.56
CA GLY A 638 4.53 24.97 15.81
C GLY A 638 4.05 23.81 16.67
N LEU A 639 2.93 23.98 17.38
CA LEU A 639 2.28 22.88 18.08
C LEU A 639 1.36 22.13 17.10
N SER A 640 1.92 21.09 16.47
CA SER A 640 1.30 20.19 15.48
C SER A 640 0.92 20.82 14.14
N ILE A 641 1.26 22.09 13.92
CA ILE A 641 1.06 22.80 12.66
C ILE A 641 2.38 22.85 11.90
N HIS A 642 2.39 22.33 10.68
CA HIS A 642 3.52 22.54 9.76
C HIS A 642 3.41 23.94 9.17
N MET A 643 4.52 24.67 9.17
CA MET A 643 4.61 26.06 8.72
C MET A 643 5.81 26.24 7.83
N GLU A 644 5.71 27.11 6.83
CA GLU A 644 6.83 27.44 5.95
C GLU A 644 6.96 28.96 5.83
N LYS A 645 8.19 29.45 5.72
CA LYS A 645 8.46 30.79 5.17
C LYS A 645 8.75 30.64 3.68
N THR A 646 8.00 31.36 2.85
CA THR A 646 8.09 31.25 1.40
C THR A 646 8.24 32.64 0.76
N PRO A 647 8.65 32.74 -0.51
CA PRO A 647 8.60 34.00 -1.26
C PRO A 647 7.20 34.62 -1.38
N PHE A 648 6.17 33.85 -1.03
CA PHE A 648 4.75 34.21 -1.09
C PHE A 648 4.14 34.44 0.29
N GLY A 649 4.99 34.57 1.32
CA GLY A 649 4.59 34.79 2.70
C GLY A 649 4.61 33.52 3.56
N ASN A 650 4.18 33.67 4.81
CA ASN A 650 4.11 32.57 5.76
C ASN A 650 2.95 31.62 5.42
N THR A 651 3.21 30.32 5.51
CA THR A 651 2.21 29.28 5.32
C THR A 651 1.92 28.53 6.61
N PHE A 652 0.74 27.93 6.67
CA PHE A 652 0.46 26.85 7.60
C PHE A 652 -0.38 25.77 6.95
N GLY A 653 -0.29 24.55 7.47
CA GLY A 653 -1.01 23.41 6.95
C GLY A 653 -0.43 22.10 7.46
N HIS A 654 -0.57 21.05 6.64
CA HIS A 654 0.11 19.77 6.82
C HIS A 654 -0.05 18.91 5.53
N GLY A 655 0.93 18.07 5.23
CA GLY A 655 0.82 17.01 4.20
C GLY A 655 0.43 15.65 4.78
N GLY A 656 -0.13 14.77 3.97
CA GLY A 656 -0.48 13.40 4.39
C GLY A 656 -0.09 12.37 3.35
N ASN A 657 0.35 11.20 3.85
CA ASN A 657 0.81 10.09 3.04
C ASN A 657 0.59 8.77 3.81
N ASN A 658 -0.33 7.93 3.32
CA ASN A 658 -0.51 6.54 3.79
C ASN A 658 -0.02 5.51 2.75
N GLY A 659 0.74 5.95 1.75
CA GLY A 659 1.21 5.11 0.64
C GLY A 659 0.38 5.37 -0.62
N ASP A 660 -0.77 4.73 -0.70
CA ASP A 660 -1.75 4.79 -1.80
C ASP A 660 -2.76 5.95 -1.71
N PHE A 661 -2.73 6.71 -0.60
CA PHE A 661 -3.38 8.01 -0.46
C PHE A 661 -2.36 9.09 -0.15
N LYS A 662 -2.54 10.25 -0.81
CA LYS A 662 -1.73 11.45 -0.57
C LYS A 662 -2.62 12.68 -0.51
N CYS A 663 -2.28 13.61 0.37
CA CYS A 663 -3.03 14.85 0.53
C CYS A 663 -2.15 16.01 0.98
N LEU A 664 -2.62 17.23 0.74
CA LEU A 664 -1.96 18.45 1.17
C LEU A 664 -3.02 19.51 1.47
N ALA A 665 -2.93 20.13 2.65
CA ALA A 665 -3.67 21.32 2.99
C ALA A 665 -2.68 22.44 3.28
N ARG A 666 -2.87 23.61 2.65
CA ARG A 666 -1.94 24.75 2.80
C ARG A 666 -2.67 26.08 2.66
N MET A 667 -2.37 27.00 3.57
CA MET A 667 -2.86 28.37 3.57
C MET A 667 -1.68 29.35 3.58
N TYR A 668 -1.68 30.29 2.65
CA TYR A 668 -0.73 31.41 2.57
C TYR A 668 -1.37 32.60 3.28
N GLN A 669 -0.90 32.88 4.51
CA GLN A 669 -1.54 33.85 5.40
C GLN A 669 -1.56 35.25 4.80
N ASP A 670 -0.41 35.70 4.29
CA ASP A 670 -0.23 37.07 3.79
C ASP A 670 -1.04 37.34 2.51
N LEU A 671 -1.35 36.27 1.77
CA LEU A 671 -2.14 36.33 0.53
C LEU A 671 -3.61 35.99 0.76
N ASN A 672 -3.97 35.56 1.97
CA ASN A 672 -5.31 35.11 2.34
C ASN A 672 -5.90 34.10 1.34
N MET A 673 -5.07 33.18 0.85
CA MET A 673 -5.44 32.16 -0.13
C MET A 673 -4.73 30.83 0.14
N GLY A 674 -5.25 29.74 -0.41
CA GLY A 674 -4.72 28.41 -0.14
C GLY A 674 -5.49 27.34 -0.90
N PHE A 675 -5.18 26.08 -0.60
CA PHE A 675 -5.89 24.95 -1.17
C PHE A 675 -5.83 23.73 -0.25
N VAL A 676 -6.78 22.83 -0.46
CA VAL A 676 -6.83 21.50 0.16
C VAL A 676 -7.03 20.50 -0.97
N VAL A 677 -6.20 19.46 -1.00
CA VAL A 677 -6.28 18.40 -2.00
C VAL A 677 -6.11 17.03 -1.36
N PHE A 678 -7.00 16.10 -1.70
CA PHE A 678 -6.92 14.68 -1.37
C PHE A 678 -6.89 13.87 -2.65
N THR A 679 -6.05 12.83 -2.68
CA THR A 679 -5.93 11.89 -3.79
C THR A 679 -5.89 10.46 -3.27
N ASN A 680 -6.47 9.54 -4.04
CA ASN A 680 -6.38 8.10 -3.79
C ASN A 680 -5.31 7.44 -4.68
N SER A 681 -4.13 8.06 -4.77
CA SER A 681 -3.01 7.57 -5.56
C SER A 681 -1.67 7.73 -4.84
N ASN A 682 -0.79 6.74 -5.00
CA ASN A 682 0.62 6.82 -4.60
C ASN A 682 1.42 7.93 -5.31
N ARG A 683 0.93 8.43 -6.44
CA ARG A 683 1.53 9.52 -7.23
C ARG A 683 0.87 10.88 -7.01
N GLY A 684 0.03 11.02 -5.98
CA GLY A 684 -0.67 12.27 -5.68
C GLY A 684 0.24 13.46 -5.39
N ASP A 685 1.49 13.20 -5.01
CA ASP A 685 2.53 14.20 -4.79
C ASP A 685 2.94 14.95 -6.07
N GLN A 686 2.94 14.28 -7.21
CA GLN A 686 3.18 14.91 -8.51
C GLN A 686 2.15 16.01 -8.78
N LEU A 687 0.88 15.76 -8.43
CA LEU A 687 -0.20 16.72 -8.58
C LEU A 687 -0.09 17.88 -7.58
N TYR A 688 0.01 17.61 -6.28
CA TYR A 688 -0.01 18.72 -5.32
C TYR A 688 1.25 19.59 -5.38
N ASN A 689 2.40 19.03 -5.77
CA ASN A 689 3.62 19.81 -5.99
C ASN A 689 3.45 20.78 -7.16
N ALA A 690 2.84 20.30 -8.25
CA ALA A 690 2.51 21.13 -9.38
C ALA A 690 1.38 22.13 -9.09
N LEU A 691 0.43 21.80 -8.20
CA LEU A 691 -0.61 22.75 -7.76
C LEU A 691 -0.02 23.97 -7.06
N ILE A 692 1.05 23.81 -6.27
CA ILE A 692 1.73 24.96 -5.66
C ILE A 692 2.22 25.94 -6.74
N GLU A 693 2.83 25.43 -7.82
CA GLU A 693 3.27 26.27 -8.93
C GLU A 693 2.10 26.83 -9.74
N PHE A 694 1.13 25.98 -10.09
CA PHE A 694 -0.01 26.35 -10.91
C PHE A 694 -0.89 27.41 -10.24
N LEU A 695 -1.17 27.26 -8.94
CA LEU A 695 -2.06 28.14 -8.18
C LEU A 695 -1.34 29.36 -7.61
N ILE A 696 -0.13 29.18 -7.06
CA ILE A 696 0.52 30.20 -6.23
C ILE A 696 1.75 30.81 -6.91
N ALA A 697 2.74 29.99 -7.27
CA ALA A 697 4.06 30.53 -7.63
C ALA A 697 4.17 30.98 -9.10
N GLY A 698 3.60 30.22 -10.03
CA GLY A 698 3.91 30.27 -11.45
C GLY A 698 5.21 29.54 -11.80
N LYS A 699 5.65 29.63 -13.06
CA LYS A 699 6.92 29.07 -13.55
C LYS A 699 8.07 29.68 -12.77
N MET A 700 8.67 28.88 -11.90
CA MET A 700 9.92 29.22 -11.23
C MET A 700 11.06 29.10 -12.26
N LYS A 701 12.08 29.98 -12.18
CA LYS A 701 13.30 29.76 -12.98
C LYS A 701 13.94 28.47 -12.47
N LYS A 702 14.06 27.45 -13.32
CA LYS A 702 14.91 26.28 -13.03
C LYS A 702 16.33 26.85 -12.82
N SER A 703 16.86 26.69 -11.62
CA SER A 703 18.19 27.16 -11.20
C SER A 703 19.29 26.46 -11.98
#